data_AF-A0A5B7Y8R3-F1
#
_entry.id   AF-A0A5B7Y8R3-F1
#
_cell.length_a   1.000
_cell.length_b   1.000
_cell.length_c   1.000
_cell.angle_alpha   90.00
_cell.angle_beta   90.00
_cell.angle_gamma   90.00
#
_symmetry.space_group_name_H-M   'P 1'
#
loop_
_entity.id
_entity.type
_entity.pdbx_description
1 polymer ?
#
loop_
_entity_poly.entity_id
_entity_poly.type
_entity_poly.pdbx_seq_one_letter_code
_entity_poly.pdbx_strand_id
1 'polypeptide(L)'
;MRVAAFLLTLFSLPALSDTHFHSLISDGAVLQRDGSVPVIVFSDEAGSLSLALDGHPIGNATIKDGRWSLSLPEQPAGGPHTLSVSGDNVALQVKDIYFGDVYLVSGQSNMELTMERVEEAYPQDVALADYPLIREFTVPDTFNFSRTLAEPEPADWKTAQSQDIESLSAVAFYFARHLYRYKGVPIGIINASLGGSPIEAWMDPALLADYPQQLKEAAPFREEAYIEATKKHDQDAATTWYSALAKKDTGLQTPAWYSDDITTADWQTFTVPGTPPFAKEGYTGSWWAKKTVNLPFDPQSPVILRLGRIRDADEVWVNGVLVGNTTYHYPPRRYEVPPQVIRKGNNVITVRITGNSGNTEFFPDKAYFIGTNNRRVSLAGDWQAKPAASMPHIAPVQTFIRWKPTGLYNAMIAPLTRFPLSGVIWYQGESNADTPDHYADMLTSMMDHWRAQWQQPALPFFIVQLANYMTPQVSPQESQWAELRAQQALAAQHDNAWLVTTIDAGEYNDIHPVDKQVVGERLALQARAAVYQDEVNESGPDVTNIELQGKNVVITLNDRQGLRQVNTPQSGFTLAGKDGQFFWAEVTRDGNQFILSHPEVSTPVTVRYAWADNPVYSITDADGWPLAPFEYDLNNNSQEAPSQ
;
A
#
# COMPACT_ATOMS: atom_id res chain seq x y z
N MET A 1 27.62 61.03 -48.39
CA MET A 1 26.67 60.06 -47.80
C MET A 1 27.27 59.56 -46.49
N ARG A 2 26.59 59.76 -45.37
CA ARG A 2 27.06 59.40 -44.02
C ARG A 2 26.66 57.96 -43.71
N VAL A 3 27.60 57.15 -43.24
CA VAL A 3 27.35 55.81 -42.68
C VAL A 3 27.04 55.98 -41.20
N ALA A 4 25.87 55.53 -40.76
CA ALA A 4 25.47 55.48 -39.36
C ALA A 4 25.53 54.02 -38.89
N ALA A 5 26.40 53.76 -37.92
CA ALA A 5 26.48 52.47 -37.23
C ALA A 5 25.40 52.42 -36.14
N PHE A 6 24.49 51.45 -36.23
CA PHE A 6 23.54 51.14 -35.17
C PHE A 6 24.21 50.15 -34.20
N LEU A 7 24.53 50.61 -32.99
CA LEU A 7 24.84 49.72 -31.87
C LEU A 7 23.54 49.05 -31.41
N LEU A 8 23.43 47.73 -31.60
CA LEU A 8 22.43 46.91 -30.90
C LEU A 8 22.95 46.65 -29.48
N THR A 9 22.38 47.31 -28.48
CA THR A 9 22.56 46.93 -27.07
C THR A 9 21.71 45.69 -26.78
N LEU A 10 22.35 44.53 -26.65
CA LEU A 10 21.77 43.32 -26.08
C LEU A 10 21.44 43.58 -24.61
N PHE A 11 20.15 43.69 -24.28
CA PHE A 11 19.68 43.56 -22.91
C PHE A 11 19.71 42.08 -22.54
N SER A 12 20.68 41.68 -21.70
CA SER A 12 20.61 40.41 -20.98
C SER A 12 19.46 40.48 -19.99
N LEU A 13 18.38 39.73 -20.24
CA LEU A 13 17.40 39.43 -19.19
C LEU A 13 18.16 38.72 -18.05
N PRO A 14 18.03 39.15 -16.78
CA PRO A 14 18.60 38.40 -15.68
C PRO A 14 17.99 36.99 -15.70
N ALA A 15 18.84 35.97 -15.62
CA ALA A 15 18.36 34.62 -15.38
C ALA A 15 17.52 34.66 -14.10
N LEU A 16 16.31 34.09 -14.14
CA LEU A 16 15.56 33.84 -12.91
C LEU A 16 16.39 32.85 -12.10
N SER A 17 16.84 33.25 -10.92
CA SER A 17 17.50 32.34 -9.99
C SER A 17 16.54 31.21 -9.63
N ASP A 18 17.04 29.98 -9.67
CA ASP A 18 16.33 28.78 -9.24
C ASP A 18 16.47 28.62 -7.72
N THR A 19 15.96 29.61 -6.97
CA THR A 19 15.94 29.58 -5.51
C THR A 19 14.60 29.07 -5.00
N HIS A 20 14.60 27.96 -4.26
CA HIS A 20 13.40 27.37 -3.67
C HIS A 20 13.68 26.68 -2.34
N PHE A 21 12.65 26.54 -1.52
CA PHE A 21 12.71 25.67 -0.34
C PHE A 21 12.75 24.21 -0.78
N HIS A 22 13.40 23.36 0.02
CA HIS A 22 13.31 21.91 -0.15
C HIS A 22 11.85 21.46 -0.30
N SER A 23 11.54 20.56 -1.24
CA SER A 23 10.15 20.18 -1.61
C SER A 23 9.18 19.89 -0.44
N LEU A 24 9.65 19.32 0.67
CA LEU A 24 8.84 19.10 1.89
C LEU A 24 8.39 20.40 2.61
N ILE A 25 9.13 21.49 2.46
CA ILE A 25 8.80 22.81 3.04
C ILE A 25 8.07 23.61 1.95
N SER A 26 6.80 23.29 1.76
CA SER A 26 5.89 23.96 0.83
C SER A 26 4.60 24.41 1.54
N ASP A 27 3.75 25.15 0.83
CA ASP A 27 2.51 25.68 1.43
C ASP A 27 1.69 24.52 2.00
N GLY A 28 1.25 24.71 3.24
CA GLY A 28 0.46 23.70 3.93
C GLY A 28 1.28 22.66 4.73
N ALA A 29 2.61 22.74 4.77
CA ALA A 29 3.42 21.73 5.44
C ALA A 29 3.14 21.60 6.94
N VAL A 30 3.26 20.36 7.45
CA VAL A 30 3.37 20.08 8.88
C VAL A 30 4.82 19.70 9.19
N LEU A 31 5.48 20.51 10.00
CA LEU A 31 6.84 20.30 10.46
C LEU A 31 6.82 19.75 11.90
N GLN A 32 7.83 18.97 12.26
CA GLN A 32 7.90 18.35 13.59
C GLN A 32 7.97 19.42 14.69
N ARG A 33 7.09 19.31 15.68
CA ARG A 33 7.12 20.13 16.90
C ARG A 33 8.13 19.61 17.92
N ASP A 34 8.37 20.40 18.96
CA ASP A 34 9.15 20.03 20.15
C ASP A 34 10.57 19.54 19.81
N GLY A 35 11.13 20.05 18.70
CA GLY A 35 12.47 19.73 18.21
C GLY A 35 12.95 20.74 17.18
N SER A 36 14.27 20.79 16.96
CA SER A 36 14.87 21.62 15.92
C SER A 36 14.56 21.08 14.53
N VAL A 37 14.02 21.92 13.64
CA VAL A 37 13.70 21.54 12.25
C VAL A 37 14.68 22.21 11.29
N PRO A 38 15.43 21.49 10.44
CA PRO A 38 16.26 22.12 9.44
C PRO A 38 15.41 22.73 8.33
N VAL A 39 15.65 24.01 8.05
CA VAL A 39 15.16 24.72 6.88
C VAL A 39 16.24 24.71 5.82
N ILE A 40 15.93 24.07 4.70
CA ILE A 40 16.84 23.90 3.57
C ILE A 40 16.29 24.70 2.39
N VAL A 41 17.14 25.52 1.80
CA VAL A 41 16.86 26.29 0.59
C VAL A 41 17.94 25.97 -0.43
N PHE A 42 17.55 25.56 -1.62
CA PHE A 42 18.46 25.39 -2.75
C PHE A 42 18.52 26.69 -3.54
N SER A 43 19.72 27.08 -3.99
CA SER A 43 19.85 27.96 -5.16
C SER A 43 21.27 28.06 -5.70
N ASP A 44 21.37 28.74 -6.83
CA ASP A 44 22.57 29.08 -7.56
C ASP A 44 23.19 30.42 -7.17
N GLU A 45 22.51 31.22 -6.35
CA GLU A 45 22.94 32.57 -5.95
C GLU A 45 24.01 32.52 -4.84
N ALA A 46 25.01 33.37 -4.97
CA ALA A 46 25.99 33.57 -3.90
C ALA A 46 25.46 34.56 -2.86
N GLY A 47 25.73 34.32 -1.57
CA GLY A 47 25.46 35.30 -0.53
C GLY A 47 24.87 34.72 0.76
N SER A 48 24.37 35.63 1.59
CA SER A 48 23.69 35.30 2.83
C SER A 48 22.18 35.41 2.65
N LEU A 49 21.44 34.43 3.17
CA LEU A 49 19.99 34.47 3.29
C LEU A 49 19.61 34.66 4.75
N SER A 50 18.59 35.46 5.00
CA SER A 50 17.96 35.63 6.31
C SER A 50 16.67 34.83 6.37
N LEU A 51 16.52 34.00 7.40
CA LEU A 51 15.31 33.26 7.69
C LEU A 51 14.50 34.00 8.75
N ALA A 52 13.19 34.09 8.55
CA ALA A 52 12.26 34.58 9.54
C ALA A 52 11.01 33.69 9.64
N LEU A 53 10.48 33.56 10.86
CA LEU A 53 9.20 32.91 11.17
C LEU A 53 8.23 33.99 11.65
N ASP A 54 7.09 34.14 10.97
CA ASP A 54 6.11 35.20 11.24
C ASP A 54 6.72 36.61 11.29
N GLY A 55 7.71 36.86 10.42
CA GLY A 55 8.46 38.11 10.36
C GLY A 55 9.49 38.30 11.48
N HIS A 56 9.59 37.38 12.44
CA HIS A 56 10.64 37.38 13.46
C HIS A 56 11.91 36.74 12.90
N PRO A 57 13.04 37.47 12.87
CA PRO A 57 14.30 36.92 12.37
C PRO A 57 14.77 35.73 13.22
N ILE A 58 15.02 34.60 12.58
CA ILE A 58 15.60 33.40 13.20
C ILE A 58 17.12 33.44 13.10
N GLY A 59 17.65 33.79 11.93
CA GLY A 59 19.08 33.86 11.71
C GLY A 59 19.45 34.02 10.24
N ASN A 60 20.75 33.98 9.97
CA ASN A 60 21.29 34.07 8.62
C ASN A 60 22.10 32.82 8.31
N ALA A 61 22.05 32.35 7.06
CA ALA A 61 22.87 31.26 6.56
C ALA A 61 23.65 31.72 5.33
N THR A 62 24.83 31.15 5.12
CA THR A 62 25.60 31.28 3.87
C THR A 62 25.48 30.02 3.04
N ILE A 63 25.51 30.15 1.71
CA ILE A 63 25.40 29.01 0.82
C ILE A 63 26.62 28.09 0.97
N LYS A 64 26.37 26.78 1.00
CA LYS A 64 27.41 25.76 0.94
C LYS A 64 26.91 24.61 0.07
N ASP A 65 27.67 24.28 -0.97
CA ASP A 65 27.34 23.19 -1.91
C ASP A 65 25.93 23.33 -2.53
N GLY A 66 25.55 24.54 -2.95
CA GLY A 66 24.26 24.82 -3.60
C GLY A 66 23.06 24.91 -2.65
N ARG A 67 23.28 24.87 -1.34
CA ARG A 67 22.22 24.94 -0.33
C ARG A 67 22.53 25.90 0.82
N TRP A 68 21.52 26.62 1.27
CA TRP A 68 21.49 27.21 2.60
C TRP A 68 20.79 26.26 3.55
N SER A 69 21.32 26.13 4.76
CA SER A 69 20.71 25.34 5.82
C SER A 69 20.75 26.15 7.10
N LEU A 70 19.59 26.31 7.73
CA LEU A 70 19.47 26.89 9.07
C LEU A 70 18.51 26.05 9.89
N SER A 71 18.82 25.81 11.15
CA SER A 71 17.90 25.15 12.06
C SER A 71 16.88 26.15 12.60
N LEU A 72 15.61 25.87 12.36
CA LEU A 72 14.51 26.50 13.07
C LEU A 72 14.48 25.94 14.50
N PRO A 73 14.53 26.80 15.55
CA PRO A 73 14.37 26.37 16.94
C PRO A 73 13.05 25.65 17.17
N GLU A 74 12.97 24.89 18.26
CA GLU A 74 11.74 24.19 18.66
C GLU A 74 10.52 25.13 18.63
N GLN A 75 9.41 24.62 18.10
CA GLN A 75 8.13 25.32 18.06
C GLN A 75 7.07 24.48 18.76
N PRO A 76 6.16 25.11 19.53
CA PRO A 76 5.01 24.40 20.08
C PRO A 76 4.05 23.97 18.98
N ALA A 77 3.20 22.99 19.26
CA ALA A 77 2.15 22.59 18.33
C ALA A 77 1.24 23.77 17.96
N GLY A 78 0.93 23.94 16.67
CA GLY A 78 0.02 24.99 16.22
C GLY A 78 0.37 25.59 14.85
N GLY A 79 -0.30 26.69 14.54
CA GLY A 79 -0.23 27.39 13.25
C GLY A 79 -1.56 28.11 12.96
N PRO A 80 -1.73 28.65 11.75
CA PRO A 80 -0.74 28.68 10.66
C PRO A 80 0.37 29.70 10.92
N HIS A 81 1.58 29.33 10.52
CA HIS A 81 2.76 30.19 10.50
C HIS A 81 3.18 30.52 9.08
N THR A 82 4.05 31.52 8.95
CA THR A 82 4.68 31.91 7.68
C THR A 82 6.19 31.85 7.81
N LEU A 83 6.83 31.03 6.98
CA LEU A 83 8.28 30.98 6.85
C LEU A 83 8.71 31.85 5.68
N SER A 84 9.68 32.74 5.90
CA SER A 84 10.19 33.61 4.83
C SER A 84 11.70 33.64 4.80
N VAL A 85 12.24 33.67 3.58
CA VAL A 85 13.67 33.79 3.32
C VAL A 85 13.92 35.00 2.44
N SER A 86 14.84 35.87 2.87
CA SER A 86 15.20 37.09 2.16
C SER A 86 16.71 37.26 2.03
N GLY A 87 17.18 37.70 0.87
CA GLY A 87 18.56 38.11 0.58
C GLY A 87 18.58 39.21 -0.47
N ASP A 88 19.77 39.55 -0.98
CA ASP A 88 19.94 40.69 -1.90
C ASP A 88 19.05 40.61 -3.16
N ASN A 89 18.85 39.41 -3.71
CA ASN A 89 17.99 39.15 -4.87
C ASN A 89 16.97 38.01 -4.63
N VAL A 90 16.80 37.57 -3.39
CA VAL A 90 15.96 36.42 -3.03
C VAL A 90 14.85 36.90 -2.10
N ALA A 91 13.60 36.55 -2.41
CA ALA A 91 12.45 36.75 -1.54
C ALA A 91 11.47 35.58 -1.73
N LEU A 92 11.56 34.60 -0.82
CA LEU A 92 10.69 33.44 -0.81
C LEU A 92 9.82 33.44 0.44
N GLN A 93 8.62 32.89 0.32
CA GLN A 93 7.71 32.72 1.42
C GLN A 93 6.92 31.44 1.25
N VAL A 94 6.76 30.71 2.36
CA VAL A 94 5.90 29.55 2.49
C VAL A 94 4.90 29.84 3.60
N LYS A 95 3.63 29.57 3.35
CA LYS A 95 2.49 29.93 4.21
C LYS A 95 1.78 28.67 4.69
N ASP A 96 0.89 28.88 5.65
CA ASP A 96 0.04 27.82 6.18
C ASP A 96 0.86 26.65 6.76
N ILE A 97 1.99 26.98 7.39
CA ILE A 97 2.88 26.03 8.04
C ILE A 97 2.36 25.71 9.44
N TYR A 98 2.33 24.43 9.80
CA TYR A 98 1.97 23.98 11.14
C TYR A 98 3.14 23.23 11.78
N PHE A 99 3.21 23.29 13.11
CA PHE A 99 4.06 22.42 13.91
C PHE A 99 3.21 21.35 14.57
N GLY A 100 3.60 20.08 14.39
CA GLY A 100 2.80 18.92 14.77
C GLY A 100 3.63 17.64 14.89
N ASP A 101 2.95 16.51 15.07
CA ASP A 101 3.60 15.20 15.09
C ASP A 101 3.71 14.67 13.66
N VAL A 102 4.93 14.43 13.17
CA VAL A 102 5.19 14.04 11.78
C VAL A 102 5.60 12.57 11.70
N TYR A 103 4.90 11.80 10.89
CA TYR A 103 5.16 10.37 10.68
C TYR A 103 5.53 10.10 9.24
N LEU A 104 6.55 9.26 9.04
CA LEU A 104 6.84 8.66 7.74
C LEU A 104 6.03 7.38 7.61
N VAL A 105 5.26 7.25 6.53
CA VAL A 105 4.61 5.99 6.17
C VAL A 105 5.22 5.46 4.88
N SER A 106 5.59 4.19 4.87
CA SER A 106 6.30 3.57 3.75
C SER A 106 5.93 2.09 3.60
N GLY A 107 6.37 1.51 2.49
CA GLY A 107 6.08 0.14 2.09
C GLY A 107 5.43 0.08 0.72
N GLN A 108 4.41 -0.77 0.57
CA GLN A 108 3.81 -1.04 -0.74
C GLN A 108 2.31 -0.73 -0.80
N SER A 109 1.58 -1.42 -1.69
CA SER A 109 0.23 -1.08 -2.12
C SER A 109 -0.78 -0.98 -0.98
N ASN A 110 -0.62 -1.75 0.10
CA ASN A 110 -1.53 -1.66 1.23
C ASN A 110 -1.35 -0.39 2.08
N MET A 111 -0.16 0.24 2.05
CA MET A 111 0.09 1.59 2.57
C MET A 111 -0.34 2.67 1.56
N GLU A 112 -0.10 2.45 0.27
CA GLU A 112 -0.41 3.41 -0.81
C GLU A 112 -1.92 3.57 -1.03
N LEU A 113 -2.71 2.52 -0.77
CA LEU A 113 -4.13 2.46 -1.12
C LEU A 113 -4.92 3.63 -0.53
N THR A 114 -5.64 4.33 -1.41
CA THR A 114 -6.25 5.62 -1.09
C THR A 114 -7.64 5.52 -0.45
N MET A 115 -8.13 6.61 0.14
CA MET A 115 -9.51 6.68 0.64
C MET A 115 -10.56 6.51 -0.47
N GLU A 116 -10.28 6.95 -1.72
CA GLU A 116 -11.15 6.68 -2.87
C GLU A 116 -11.41 5.17 -3.04
N ARG A 117 -10.37 4.35 -2.84
CA ARG A 117 -10.45 2.90 -2.99
C ARG A 117 -11.32 2.21 -1.93
N VAL A 118 -11.55 2.85 -0.79
CA VAL A 118 -12.40 2.34 0.30
C VAL A 118 -13.70 3.12 0.52
N GLU A 119 -13.95 4.16 -0.29
CA GLU A 119 -15.09 5.08 -0.17
C GLU A 119 -16.43 4.36 -0.01
N GLU A 120 -16.65 3.25 -0.72
CA GLU A 120 -17.93 2.54 -0.63
C GLU A 120 -18.19 1.90 0.74
N ALA A 121 -17.15 1.42 1.40
CA ALA A 121 -17.27 0.89 2.76
C ALA A 121 -17.37 2.02 3.79
N TYR A 122 -16.75 3.17 3.49
CA TYR A 122 -16.69 4.32 4.39
C TYR A 122 -17.15 5.63 3.73
N PRO A 123 -18.39 5.70 3.20
CA PRO A 123 -18.80 6.83 2.35
C PRO A 123 -18.92 8.13 3.15
N GLN A 124 -19.24 8.04 4.44
CA GLN A 124 -19.32 9.20 5.32
C GLN A 124 -17.94 9.75 5.67
N ASP A 125 -16.92 8.88 5.76
CA ASP A 125 -15.58 9.31 6.11
C ASP A 125 -14.93 10.12 4.99
N VAL A 126 -15.31 9.86 3.72
CA VAL A 126 -14.93 10.68 2.57
C VAL A 126 -15.82 11.92 2.45
N ALA A 127 -17.15 11.74 2.43
CA ALA A 127 -18.09 12.83 2.14
C ALA A 127 -18.15 13.92 3.22
N LEU A 128 -17.87 13.57 4.49
CA LEU A 128 -17.94 14.48 5.64
C LEU A 128 -16.55 14.76 6.24
N ALA A 129 -15.47 14.48 5.51
CA ALA A 129 -14.12 14.73 5.96
C ALA A 129 -13.88 16.22 6.24
N ASP A 130 -13.55 16.55 7.48
CA ASP A 130 -13.18 17.91 7.89
C ASP A 130 -12.08 17.87 8.96
N TYR A 131 -10.88 17.49 8.53
CA TYR A 131 -9.68 17.46 9.37
C TYR A 131 -8.56 18.28 8.72
N PRO A 132 -8.66 19.62 8.69
CA PRO A 132 -7.68 20.49 8.01
C PRO A 132 -6.27 20.45 8.61
N LEU A 133 -6.14 19.90 9.84
CA LEU A 133 -4.87 19.75 10.56
C LEU A 133 -4.26 18.34 10.41
N ILE A 134 -4.89 17.45 9.64
CA ILE A 134 -4.27 16.22 9.16
C ILE A 134 -3.85 16.49 7.72
N ARG A 135 -2.54 16.37 7.45
CA ARG A 135 -1.98 16.72 6.15
C ARG A 135 -1.01 15.66 5.68
N GLU A 136 -1.07 15.32 4.41
CA GLU A 136 -0.20 14.32 3.79
C GLU A 136 0.61 14.95 2.65
N PHE A 137 1.91 14.71 2.67
CA PHE A 137 2.80 14.88 1.52
C PHE A 137 3.07 13.52 0.92
N THR A 138 2.48 13.24 -0.25
CA THR A 138 2.78 12.02 -1.00
C THR A 138 4.04 12.25 -1.82
N VAL A 139 5.10 11.51 -1.50
CA VAL A 139 6.38 11.58 -2.20
C VAL A 139 6.21 11.01 -3.59
N PRO A 140 6.58 11.74 -4.67
CA PRO A 140 6.42 11.23 -6.02
C PRO A 140 7.18 9.91 -6.27
N ASP A 141 6.53 8.98 -6.98
CA ASP A 141 7.02 7.63 -7.29
C ASP A 141 8.21 7.62 -8.27
N THR A 142 9.34 8.08 -7.78
CA THR A 142 10.59 8.24 -8.54
C THR A 142 11.63 7.22 -8.08
N PHE A 143 12.68 7.05 -8.88
CA PHE A 143 13.77 6.14 -8.57
C PHE A 143 15.10 6.71 -9.04
N ASN A 144 16.18 6.34 -8.35
CA ASN A 144 17.53 6.64 -8.80
C ASN A 144 18.50 5.52 -8.39
N PHE A 145 19.12 4.82 -9.33
CA PHE A 145 20.03 3.72 -9.00
C PHE A 145 21.49 4.16 -8.81
N SER A 146 21.82 5.39 -9.21
CA SER A 146 23.20 5.85 -9.34
C SER A 146 23.65 6.70 -8.15
N ARG A 147 22.71 7.38 -7.49
CA ARG A 147 22.96 8.21 -6.29
C ARG A 147 21.68 8.48 -5.51
N THR A 148 21.83 8.88 -4.25
CA THR A 148 20.75 9.51 -3.49
C THR A 148 20.43 10.89 -4.05
N LEU A 149 19.14 11.25 -4.05
CA LEU A 149 18.69 12.60 -4.40
C LEU A 149 18.84 13.55 -3.20
N ALA A 150 18.93 14.85 -3.47
CA ALA A 150 19.04 15.87 -2.43
C ALA A 150 17.68 16.30 -1.88
N GLU A 151 16.65 16.25 -2.72
CA GLU A 151 15.23 16.48 -2.42
C GLU A 151 14.38 15.58 -3.34
N PRO A 152 13.15 15.21 -2.95
CA PRO A 152 12.23 14.52 -3.85
C PRO A 152 11.71 15.51 -4.91
N GLU A 153 11.10 15.00 -5.99
CA GLU A 153 10.35 15.85 -6.92
C GLU A 153 9.28 16.67 -6.16
N PRO A 154 8.99 17.92 -6.59
CA PRO A 154 8.00 18.76 -5.92
C PRO A 154 6.61 18.12 -5.89
N ALA A 155 5.95 18.22 -4.74
CA ALA A 155 4.57 17.81 -4.52
C ALA A 155 3.87 18.74 -3.52
N ASP A 156 2.55 18.65 -3.45
CA ASP A 156 1.73 19.47 -2.56
C ASP A 156 1.37 18.72 -1.28
N TRP A 157 1.29 19.45 -0.17
CA TRP A 157 0.64 18.96 1.05
C TRP A 157 -0.88 19.01 0.87
N LYS A 158 -1.53 17.86 1.01
CA LYS A 158 -2.98 17.72 0.91
C LYS A 158 -3.62 17.58 2.26
N THR A 159 -4.81 18.15 2.42
CA THR A 159 -5.56 18.11 3.69
C THR A 159 -6.50 16.91 3.75
N ALA A 160 -6.83 16.41 4.95
CA ALA A 160 -7.91 15.43 5.11
C ALA A 160 -9.29 16.12 5.15
N GLN A 161 -9.60 16.88 4.10
CA GLN A 161 -10.90 17.50 3.86
C GLN A 161 -11.54 16.89 2.61
N SER A 162 -12.85 17.04 2.44
CA SER A 162 -13.63 16.43 1.36
C SER A 162 -13.14 16.73 -0.07
N GLN A 163 -12.31 17.76 -0.26
CA GLN A 163 -11.71 18.09 -1.57
C GLN A 163 -10.47 17.24 -1.93
N ASP A 164 -9.77 16.71 -0.93
CA ASP A 164 -8.43 16.12 -1.05
C ASP A 164 -8.39 14.67 -0.52
N ILE A 165 -9.27 14.33 0.42
CA ILE A 165 -9.23 13.10 1.19
C ILE A 165 -9.18 11.85 0.32
N GLU A 166 -9.89 11.83 -0.81
CA GLU A 166 -9.94 10.70 -1.74
C GLU A 166 -8.55 10.25 -2.18
N SER A 167 -7.59 11.17 -2.26
CA SER A 167 -6.22 10.88 -2.68
C SER A 167 -5.26 10.50 -1.55
N LEU A 168 -5.67 10.62 -0.28
CA LEU A 168 -4.82 10.27 0.87
C LEU A 168 -4.79 8.77 1.10
N SER A 169 -3.69 8.28 1.68
CA SER A 169 -3.59 6.88 2.11
C SER A 169 -4.67 6.58 3.15
N ALA A 170 -5.45 5.51 2.94
CA ALA A 170 -6.52 5.13 3.85
C ALA A 170 -5.97 4.71 5.23
N VAL A 171 -4.89 3.91 5.25
CA VAL A 171 -4.24 3.50 6.51
C VAL A 171 -3.70 4.72 7.26
N ALA A 172 -2.97 5.60 6.55
CA ALA A 172 -2.38 6.78 7.17
C ALA A 172 -3.44 7.77 7.65
N PHE A 173 -4.54 7.95 6.90
CA PHE A 173 -5.67 8.77 7.32
C PHE A 173 -6.30 8.25 8.61
N TYR A 174 -6.62 6.96 8.71
CA TYR A 174 -7.25 6.41 9.91
C TYR A 174 -6.33 6.48 11.13
N PHE A 175 -5.04 6.23 10.93
CA PHE A 175 -4.00 6.46 11.93
C PHE A 175 -3.96 7.92 12.41
N ALA A 176 -3.81 8.87 11.49
CA ALA A 176 -3.73 10.29 11.79
C ALA A 176 -5.02 10.82 12.43
N ARG A 177 -6.19 10.36 11.97
CA ARG A 177 -7.50 10.73 12.52
C ARG A 177 -7.63 10.31 13.97
N HIS A 178 -7.17 9.11 14.30
CA HIS A 178 -7.19 8.64 15.68
C HIS A 178 -6.28 9.51 16.56
N LEU A 179 -5.02 9.75 16.16
CA LEU A 179 -4.09 10.60 16.92
C LEU A 179 -4.59 12.04 17.05
N TYR A 180 -5.11 12.62 15.96
CA TYR A 180 -5.68 13.97 15.96
C TYR A 180 -6.86 14.10 16.92
N ARG A 181 -7.82 13.16 16.88
CA ARG A 181 -8.97 13.15 17.81
C ARG A 181 -8.54 13.01 19.27
N TYR A 182 -7.41 12.34 19.52
CA TYR A 182 -6.88 12.11 20.86
C TYR A 182 -6.07 13.31 21.40
N LYS A 183 -5.11 13.85 20.64
CA LYS A 183 -4.20 14.92 21.08
C LYS A 183 -4.65 16.33 20.68
N GLY A 184 -5.41 16.48 19.59
CA GLY A 184 -5.83 17.78 19.06
C GLY A 184 -4.69 18.63 18.45
N VAL A 185 -3.54 18.02 18.13
CA VAL A 185 -2.39 18.69 17.49
C VAL A 185 -2.34 18.37 16.00
N PRO A 186 -1.73 19.23 15.16
CA PRO A 186 -1.52 18.91 13.75
C PRO A 186 -0.78 17.58 13.57
N ILE A 187 -1.21 16.76 12.60
CA ILE A 187 -0.57 15.50 12.24
C ILE A 187 -0.09 15.59 10.79
N GLY A 188 1.22 15.44 10.61
CA GLY A 188 1.86 15.40 9.30
C GLY A 188 2.16 13.96 8.89
N ILE A 189 1.74 13.58 7.70
CA ILE A 189 2.08 12.30 7.08
C ILE A 189 3.01 12.58 5.90
N ILE A 190 4.18 11.96 5.89
CA ILE A 190 5.02 11.88 4.70
C ILE A 190 4.83 10.46 4.15
N ASN A 191 4.17 10.33 3.00
CA ASN A 191 3.85 9.04 2.41
C ASN A 191 4.83 8.70 1.29
N ALA A 192 5.75 7.78 1.56
CA ALA A 192 6.72 7.24 0.62
C ALA A 192 6.46 5.73 0.43
N SER A 193 5.37 5.39 -0.25
CA SER A 193 4.97 4.00 -0.53
C SER A 193 4.79 3.76 -2.02
N LEU A 194 5.05 2.53 -2.47
CA LEU A 194 4.87 2.15 -3.88
C LEU A 194 4.41 0.70 -4.03
N GLY A 195 3.27 0.51 -4.69
CA GLY A 195 2.68 -0.78 -4.99
C GLY A 195 3.64 -1.79 -5.64
N GLY A 196 3.64 -3.00 -5.09
CA GLY A 196 4.43 -4.13 -5.58
C GLY A 196 5.94 -4.04 -5.32
N SER A 197 6.43 -2.99 -4.66
CA SER A 197 7.86 -2.87 -4.34
C SER A 197 8.29 -3.89 -3.25
N PRO A 198 9.40 -4.62 -3.46
CA PRO A 198 9.97 -5.49 -2.45
C PRO A 198 10.92 -4.70 -1.53
N ILE A 199 11.25 -5.24 -0.35
CA ILE A 199 12.04 -4.52 0.67
C ILE A 199 13.38 -4.02 0.16
N GLU A 200 14.06 -4.78 -0.70
CA GLU A 200 15.37 -4.42 -1.23
C GLU A 200 15.36 -3.17 -2.11
N ALA A 201 14.21 -2.75 -2.65
CA ALA A 201 14.04 -1.46 -3.35
C ALA A 201 14.21 -0.25 -2.41
N TRP A 202 13.96 -0.45 -1.11
CA TRP A 202 13.95 0.56 -0.04
C TRP A 202 15.23 0.56 0.81
N MET A 203 16.21 -0.25 0.44
CA MET A 203 17.48 -0.38 1.15
C MET A 203 18.62 0.40 0.47
N ASP A 204 19.45 1.04 1.30
CA ASP A 204 20.72 1.60 0.86
C ASP A 204 21.61 0.49 0.25
N PRO A 205 22.35 0.75 -0.84
CA PRO A 205 23.09 -0.32 -1.51
C PRO A 205 24.19 -0.93 -0.64
N ALA A 206 24.68 -0.24 0.41
CA ALA A 206 25.64 -0.81 1.34
C ALA A 206 25.04 -1.94 2.21
N LEU A 207 23.72 -1.90 2.48
CA LEU A 207 23.03 -2.96 3.23
C LEU A 207 22.85 -4.24 2.41
N LEU A 208 22.94 -4.14 1.09
CA LEU A 208 22.77 -5.27 0.17
C LEU A 208 24.09 -6.03 -0.10
N ALA A 209 25.17 -5.73 0.63
CA ALA A 209 26.48 -6.37 0.45
C ALA A 209 26.43 -7.90 0.64
N ASP A 210 25.63 -8.38 1.60
CA ASP A 210 25.43 -9.81 1.87
C ASP A 210 24.42 -10.47 0.90
N TYR A 211 23.83 -9.68 -0.02
CA TYR A 211 22.80 -10.05 -0.96
C TYR A 211 23.27 -9.82 -2.42
N PRO A 212 24.29 -10.56 -2.90
CA PRO A 212 24.96 -10.26 -4.17
C PRO A 212 24.07 -10.39 -5.40
N GLN A 213 22.97 -11.16 -5.31
CA GLN A 213 21.99 -11.28 -6.39
C GLN A 213 21.24 -9.96 -6.59
N GLN A 214 20.82 -9.31 -5.51
CA GLN A 214 20.13 -8.02 -5.50
C GLN A 214 21.04 -6.93 -6.08
N LEU A 215 22.32 -6.89 -5.68
CA LEU A 215 23.29 -5.95 -6.26
C LEU A 215 23.52 -6.18 -7.75
N LYS A 216 23.59 -7.46 -8.18
CA LYS A 216 23.73 -7.81 -9.60
C LYS A 216 22.51 -7.39 -10.42
N GLU A 217 21.32 -7.50 -9.84
CA GLU A 217 20.06 -7.06 -10.46
C GLU A 217 19.98 -5.54 -10.59
N ALA A 218 20.40 -4.78 -9.59
CA ALA A 218 20.39 -3.32 -9.62
C ALA A 218 21.45 -2.70 -10.55
N ALA A 219 22.60 -3.38 -10.73
CA ALA A 219 23.77 -2.80 -11.40
C ALA A 219 23.51 -2.22 -12.81
N PRO A 220 22.78 -2.88 -13.73
CA PRO A 220 22.52 -2.33 -15.06
C PRO A 220 21.70 -1.04 -15.03
N PHE A 221 20.81 -0.87 -14.04
CA PHE A 221 19.91 0.28 -13.95
C PHE A 221 20.61 1.57 -13.48
N ARG A 222 21.90 1.51 -13.15
CA ARG A 222 22.73 2.72 -12.92
C ARG A 222 22.99 3.52 -14.19
N GLU A 223 22.82 2.90 -15.35
CA GLU A 223 23.02 3.51 -16.65
C GLU A 223 21.69 3.93 -17.26
N GLU A 224 21.49 5.24 -17.46
CA GLU A 224 20.25 5.78 -18.03
C GLU A 224 19.93 5.16 -19.40
N ALA A 225 20.95 4.89 -20.21
CA ALA A 225 20.78 4.23 -21.51
C ALA A 225 20.19 2.81 -21.38
N TYR A 226 20.49 2.08 -20.30
CA TYR A 226 19.90 0.76 -20.05
C TYR A 226 18.44 0.89 -19.64
N ILE A 227 18.10 1.84 -18.76
CA ILE A 227 16.72 2.14 -18.38
C ILE A 227 15.86 2.45 -19.63
N GLU A 228 16.33 3.35 -20.48
CA GLU A 228 15.61 3.74 -21.70
C GLU A 228 15.50 2.59 -22.72
N ALA A 229 16.54 1.78 -22.86
CA ALA A 229 16.50 0.58 -23.70
C ALA A 229 15.47 -0.45 -23.18
N THR A 230 15.39 -0.67 -21.87
CA THR A 230 14.41 -1.57 -21.24
C THR A 230 12.98 -1.06 -21.43
N LYS A 231 12.72 0.22 -21.12
CA LYS A 231 11.40 0.83 -21.34
C LYS A 231 10.97 0.69 -22.80
N LYS A 232 11.87 0.98 -23.74
CA LYS A 232 11.60 0.85 -25.17
C LYS A 232 11.32 -0.59 -25.57
N HIS A 233 12.12 -1.55 -25.09
CA HIS A 233 11.93 -2.96 -25.38
C HIS A 233 10.54 -3.45 -24.92
N ASP A 234 10.17 -3.14 -23.69
CA ASP A 234 8.90 -3.54 -23.10
C ASP A 234 7.71 -2.87 -23.82
N GLN A 235 7.84 -1.59 -24.17
CA GLN A 235 6.83 -0.87 -24.94
C GLN A 235 6.65 -1.45 -26.34
N ASP A 236 7.73 -1.74 -27.05
CA ASP A 236 7.70 -2.32 -28.40
C ASP A 236 7.08 -3.73 -28.36
N ALA A 237 7.43 -4.54 -27.35
CA ALA A 237 6.87 -5.87 -27.13
C ALA A 237 5.36 -5.80 -26.83
N ALA A 238 4.95 -4.94 -25.89
CA ALA A 238 3.54 -4.74 -25.54
C ALA A 238 2.74 -4.24 -26.74
N THR A 239 3.24 -3.21 -27.44
CA THR A 239 2.61 -2.66 -28.65
C THR A 239 2.41 -3.74 -29.70
N THR A 240 3.42 -4.58 -29.93
CA THR A 240 3.35 -5.69 -30.89
C THR A 240 2.26 -6.69 -30.50
N TRP A 241 2.24 -7.11 -29.23
CA TRP A 241 1.29 -8.11 -28.75
C TRP A 241 -0.15 -7.59 -28.76
N TYR A 242 -0.41 -6.42 -28.16
CA TYR A 242 -1.76 -5.83 -28.08
C TYR A 242 -2.31 -5.43 -29.45
N SER A 243 -1.46 -4.91 -30.36
CA SER A 243 -1.88 -4.63 -31.74
C SER A 243 -2.21 -5.90 -32.51
N ALA A 244 -1.45 -6.98 -32.31
CA ALA A 244 -1.75 -8.26 -32.94
C ALA A 244 -3.05 -8.86 -32.39
N LEU A 245 -3.29 -8.74 -31.08
CA LEU A 245 -4.54 -9.15 -30.45
C LEU A 245 -5.73 -8.38 -31.03
N ALA A 246 -5.67 -7.04 -31.04
CA ALA A 246 -6.75 -6.20 -31.54
C ALA A 246 -7.11 -6.47 -33.01
N LYS A 247 -6.11 -6.77 -33.85
CA LYS A 247 -6.32 -7.18 -35.26
C LYS A 247 -7.00 -8.53 -35.40
N LYS A 248 -6.72 -9.47 -34.50
CA LYS A 248 -7.33 -10.81 -34.50
C LYS A 248 -8.69 -10.85 -33.83
N ASP A 249 -8.96 -9.90 -32.93
CA ASP A 249 -10.19 -9.82 -32.14
C ASP A 249 -11.40 -9.63 -33.04
N THR A 250 -12.10 -10.74 -33.29
CA THR A 250 -13.30 -10.75 -34.15
C THR A 250 -14.44 -9.91 -33.60
N GLY A 251 -14.46 -9.63 -32.28
CA GLY A 251 -15.48 -8.79 -31.66
C GLY A 251 -15.27 -7.29 -31.85
N LEU A 252 -14.04 -6.87 -32.18
CA LEU A 252 -13.74 -5.49 -32.58
C LEU A 252 -13.99 -5.21 -34.07
N GLN A 253 -14.16 -6.26 -34.89
CA GLN A 253 -14.39 -6.12 -36.34
C GLN A 253 -15.88 -5.88 -36.66
N THR A 254 -16.19 -5.44 -37.88
CA THR A 254 -17.58 -5.19 -38.29
C THR A 254 -18.35 -6.48 -38.60
N PRO A 255 -19.57 -6.67 -38.06
CA PRO A 255 -20.23 -5.81 -37.06
C PRO A 255 -19.68 -6.06 -35.65
N ALA A 256 -19.38 -4.97 -34.93
CA ALA A 256 -18.69 -5.04 -33.64
C ALA A 256 -19.61 -5.57 -32.54
N TRP A 257 -19.09 -6.46 -31.68
CA TRP A 257 -19.89 -7.19 -30.71
C TRP A 257 -20.46 -6.33 -29.58
N TYR A 258 -19.92 -5.12 -29.35
CA TYR A 258 -20.51 -4.14 -28.42
C TYR A 258 -21.83 -3.54 -28.93
N SER A 259 -22.15 -3.68 -30.22
CA SER A 259 -23.37 -3.13 -30.81
C SER A 259 -24.65 -3.82 -30.30
N ASP A 260 -25.74 -3.05 -30.23
CA ASP A 260 -27.05 -3.46 -29.71
C ASP A 260 -27.76 -4.50 -30.62
N ASP A 261 -27.38 -4.59 -31.88
CA ASP A 261 -27.96 -5.47 -32.90
C ASP A 261 -27.34 -6.89 -32.92
N ILE A 262 -26.28 -7.12 -32.14
CA ILE A 262 -25.58 -8.40 -32.12
C ILE A 262 -26.32 -9.41 -31.25
N THR A 263 -26.82 -10.46 -31.90
CA THR A 263 -27.44 -11.62 -31.25
C THR A 263 -26.39 -12.52 -30.60
N THR A 264 -26.74 -13.15 -29.47
CA THR A 264 -25.86 -14.05 -28.72
C THR A 264 -26.28 -15.52 -28.84
N ALA A 265 -27.01 -15.90 -29.89
CA ALA A 265 -27.58 -17.25 -30.03
C ALA A 265 -26.51 -18.35 -30.15
N ASP A 266 -25.33 -18.01 -30.68
CA ASP A 266 -24.18 -18.89 -30.82
C ASP A 266 -23.11 -18.69 -29.73
N TRP A 267 -23.42 -17.91 -28.69
CA TRP A 267 -22.52 -17.68 -27.56
C TRP A 267 -22.78 -18.74 -26.48
N GLN A 268 -21.76 -19.03 -25.68
CA GLN A 268 -21.86 -19.99 -24.58
C GLN A 268 -22.40 -19.30 -23.34
N THR A 269 -23.36 -19.92 -22.65
CA THR A 269 -23.84 -19.41 -21.37
C THR A 269 -22.85 -19.73 -20.25
N PHE A 270 -22.62 -18.78 -19.35
CA PHE A 270 -21.89 -18.97 -18.11
C PHE A 270 -22.48 -18.11 -16.98
N THR A 271 -22.16 -18.41 -15.73
CA THR A 271 -22.65 -17.68 -14.57
C THR A 271 -21.60 -16.67 -14.11
N VAL A 272 -22.04 -15.44 -13.83
CA VAL A 272 -21.26 -14.39 -13.16
C VAL A 272 -21.73 -14.27 -11.70
N PRO A 273 -20.81 -14.21 -10.72
CA PRO A 273 -19.35 -14.36 -10.85
C PRO A 273 -18.94 -15.78 -11.28
N GLY A 274 -17.77 -15.89 -11.92
CA GLY A 274 -17.23 -17.14 -12.44
C GLY A 274 -16.42 -16.99 -13.74
N THR A 275 -16.02 -18.13 -14.29
CA THR A 275 -15.22 -18.26 -15.52
C THR A 275 -15.99 -19.07 -16.57
N PRO A 276 -16.06 -18.62 -17.84
CA PRO A 276 -16.74 -19.36 -18.89
C PRO A 276 -16.03 -20.69 -19.20
N PRO A 277 -16.74 -21.72 -19.69
CA PRO A 277 -16.17 -23.06 -19.89
C PRO A 277 -14.87 -23.09 -20.70
N PHE A 278 -14.79 -22.33 -21.79
CA PHE A 278 -13.59 -22.27 -22.65
C PHE A 278 -12.35 -21.65 -21.99
N ALA A 279 -12.52 -20.89 -20.90
CA ALA A 279 -11.43 -20.22 -20.19
C ALA A 279 -10.96 -20.99 -18.95
N LYS A 280 -11.66 -22.06 -18.55
CA LYS A 280 -11.31 -22.86 -17.37
C LYS A 280 -9.99 -23.62 -17.51
N GLU A 281 -9.64 -24.02 -18.73
CA GLU A 281 -8.36 -24.70 -19.04
C GLU A 281 -7.23 -23.73 -19.36
N GLY A 282 -7.49 -22.43 -19.24
CA GLY A 282 -6.58 -21.37 -19.61
C GLY A 282 -6.90 -20.79 -21.00
N TYR A 283 -7.05 -19.48 -21.09
CA TYR A 283 -7.28 -18.74 -22.33
C TYR A 283 -6.48 -17.44 -22.37
N THR A 284 -5.50 -17.38 -23.26
CA THR A 284 -4.70 -16.18 -23.54
C THR A 284 -5.21 -15.50 -24.81
N GLY A 285 -5.56 -14.22 -24.72
CA GLY A 285 -6.12 -13.44 -25.82
C GLY A 285 -7.31 -12.61 -25.37
N SER A 286 -8.39 -12.57 -26.16
CA SER A 286 -9.59 -11.82 -25.82
C SER A 286 -10.87 -12.62 -26.01
N TRP A 287 -11.84 -12.35 -25.14
CA TRP A 287 -13.18 -12.90 -25.20
C TRP A 287 -14.18 -11.85 -24.71
N TRP A 288 -15.44 -12.05 -25.08
CA TRP A 288 -16.49 -11.08 -24.81
C TRP A 288 -17.60 -11.72 -24.00
N ALA A 289 -18.20 -10.95 -23.11
CA ALA A 289 -19.39 -11.31 -22.34
C ALA A 289 -20.50 -10.29 -22.62
N LYS A 290 -21.75 -10.74 -22.74
CA LYS A 290 -22.91 -9.88 -22.97
C LYS A 290 -24.09 -10.31 -22.09
N LYS A 291 -24.79 -9.33 -21.53
CA LYS A 291 -26.03 -9.51 -20.75
C LYS A 291 -27.05 -8.44 -21.07
N THR A 292 -28.31 -8.85 -21.18
CA THR A 292 -29.44 -7.91 -21.19
C THR A 292 -30.01 -7.80 -19.78
N VAL A 293 -30.21 -6.58 -19.31
CA VAL A 293 -30.83 -6.29 -18.01
C VAL A 293 -32.00 -5.36 -18.17
N ASN A 294 -33.04 -5.56 -17.36
CA ASN A 294 -34.21 -4.70 -17.35
C ASN A 294 -34.11 -3.70 -16.19
N LEU A 295 -34.09 -2.41 -16.51
CA LEU A 295 -34.08 -1.34 -15.53
C LEU A 295 -35.52 -0.88 -15.24
N PRO A 296 -36.01 -1.00 -13.99
CA PRO A 296 -37.40 -0.69 -13.67
C PRO A 296 -37.68 0.82 -13.53
N PHE A 297 -36.66 1.66 -13.68
CA PHE A 297 -36.74 3.11 -13.52
C PHE A 297 -36.06 3.83 -14.68
N ASP A 298 -36.39 5.11 -14.84
CA ASP A 298 -35.75 6.00 -15.80
C ASP A 298 -34.62 6.80 -15.10
N PRO A 299 -33.34 6.57 -15.45
CA PRO A 299 -32.22 7.22 -14.79
C PRO A 299 -32.13 8.69 -15.21
N GLN A 300 -32.48 9.59 -14.30
CA GLN A 300 -32.37 11.05 -14.51
C GLN A 300 -30.96 11.60 -14.18
N SER A 301 -30.06 10.73 -13.71
CA SER A 301 -28.70 11.05 -13.30
C SER A 301 -27.81 9.84 -13.61
N PRO A 302 -26.47 10.01 -13.63
CA PRO A 302 -25.58 8.88 -13.85
C PRO A 302 -25.85 7.74 -12.87
N VAL A 303 -25.70 6.51 -13.35
CA VAL A 303 -25.77 5.31 -12.51
C VAL A 303 -24.40 4.66 -12.44
N ILE A 304 -24.16 3.86 -11.41
CA ILE A 304 -22.92 3.10 -11.29
C ILE A 304 -23.14 1.70 -11.85
N LEU A 305 -22.21 1.26 -12.69
CA LEU A 305 -22.07 -0.12 -13.13
C LEU A 305 -20.92 -0.77 -12.34
N ARG A 306 -21.24 -1.87 -11.67
CA ARG A 306 -20.35 -2.65 -10.81
C ARG A 306 -20.21 -4.06 -11.35
N LEU A 307 -18.98 -4.44 -11.70
CA LEU A 307 -18.64 -5.78 -12.19
C LEU A 307 -17.66 -6.49 -11.24
N GLY A 308 -17.78 -6.21 -9.95
CA GLY A 308 -16.93 -6.76 -8.91
C GLY A 308 -15.46 -6.51 -9.22
N ARG A 309 -14.66 -7.57 -9.30
CA ARG A 309 -13.29 -7.57 -9.79
C ARG A 309 -13.20 -8.53 -10.97
N ILE A 310 -12.42 -8.20 -11.98
CA ILE A 310 -12.19 -9.06 -13.15
C ILE A 310 -10.70 -9.35 -13.23
N ARG A 311 -10.34 -10.62 -13.43
CA ARG A 311 -8.95 -11.03 -13.64
C ARG A 311 -8.44 -10.48 -14.99
N ASP A 312 -7.23 -9.92 -14.95
CA ASP A 312 -6.57 -9.10 -15.96
C ASP A 312 -7.31 -7.79 -16.30
N ALA A 313 -7.70 -7.59 -17.55
CA ALA A 313 -8.15 -6.30 -18.06
C ALA A 313 -9.51 -6.40 -18.75
N ASP A 314 -10.25 -5.29 -18.75
CA ASP A 314 -11.55 -5.19 -19.39
C ASP A 314 -11.83 -3.80 -19.98
N GLU A 315 -12.74 -3.81 -20.95
CA GLU A 315 -13.42 -2.65 -21.52
C GLU A 315 -14.92 -2.93 -21.48
N VAL A 316 -15.73 -1.94 -21.11
CA VAL A 316 -17.17 -2.11 -20.89
C VAL A 316 -17.99 -1.14 -21.71
N TRP A 317 -18.99 -1.68 -22.41
CA TRP A 317 -19.99 -0.92 -23.14
C TRP A 317 -21.38 -1.11 -22.53
N VAL A 318 -22.15 -0.04 -22.52
CA VAL A 318 -23.59 -0.06 -22.24
C VAL A 318 -24.31 0.49 -23.46
N ASN A 319 -25.25 -0.28 -24.00
CA ASN A 319 -26.01 0.07 -25.20
C ASN A 319 -25.12 0.56 -26.37
N GLY A 320 -24.00 -0.13 -26.63
CA GLY A 320 -23.04 0.23 -27.67
C GLY A 320 -22.06 1.36 -27.34
N VAL A 321 -22.20 2.04 -26.21
CA VAL A 321 -21.32 3.16 -25.81
C VAL A 321 -20.30 2.67 -24.77
N LEU A 322 -19.01 2.93 -25.01
CA LEU A 322 -17.94 2.62 -24.05
C LEU A 322 -18.12 3.49 -22.80
N VAL A 323 -18.21 2.87 -21.63
CA VAL A 323 -18.43 3.55 -20.34
C VAL A 323 -17.23 3.46 -19.40
N GLY A 324 -16.27 2.58 -19.68
CA GLY A 324 -15.06 2.50 -18.89
C GLY A 324 -14.17 1.31 -19.24
N ASN A 325 -12.98 1.29 -18.64
CA ASN A 325 -12.01 0.23 -18.79
C ASN A 325 -11.13 0.13 -17.54
N THR A 326 -10.52 -1.03 -17.32
CA THR A 326 -9.48 -1.22 -16.30
C THR A 326 -8.45 -2.21 -16.82
N THR A 327 -7.17 -1.92 -16.59
CA THR A 327 -6.06 -2.55 -17.33
C THR A 327 -5.36 -3.70 -16.58
N TYR A 328 -5.74 -3.97 -15.32
CA TYR A 328 -5.16 -5.02 -14.50
C TYR A 328 -6.15 -5.51 -13.42
N HIS A 329 -5.85 -6.65 -12.77
CA HIS A 329 -6.87 -7.39 -12.01
C HIS A 329 -7.28 -6.79 -10.66
N TYR A 330 -6.48 -5.94 -10.00
CA TYR A 330 -6.73 -5.59 -8.60
C TYR A 330 -7.85 -4.54 -8.37
N PRO A 331 -8.11 -3.55 -9.24
CA PRO A 331 -9.14 -2.56 -8.95
C PRO A 331 -10.54 -3.13 -9.04
N PRO A 332 -11.47 -2.68 -8.17
CA PRO A 332 -12.88 -2.92 -8.38
C PRO A 332 -13.34 -2.26 -9.69
N ARG A 333 -14.22 -2.93 -10.43
CA ARG A 333 -14.80 -2.42 -11.67
C ARG A 333 -15.99 -1.55 -11.35
N ARG A 334 -15.74 -0.24 -11.27
CA ARG A 334 -16.72 0.82 -11.00
C ARG A 334 -16.70 1.79 -12.17
N TYR A 335 -17.75 1.78 -12.98
CA TYR A 335 -17.89 2.67 -14.12
C TYR A 335 -19.14 3.52 -13.98
N GLU A 336 -19.01 4.83 -14.18
CA GLU A 336 -20.15 5.72 -14.28
C GLU A 336 -20.81 5.55 -15.66
N VAL A 337 -22.12 5.34 -15.67
CA VAL A 337 -22.92 5.23 -16.89
C VAL A 337 -23.79 6.48 -17.00
N PRO A 338 -23.55 7.35 -17.99
CA PRO A 338 -24.31 8.58 -18.15
C PRO A 338 -25.79 8.31 -18.45
N PRO A 339 -26.73 9.16 -18.01
CA PRO A 339 -28.17 8.96 -18.19
C PRO A 339 -28.61 8.92 -19.66
N GLN A 340 -27.83 9.51 -20.57
CA GLN A 340 -28.08 9.43 -22.02
C GLN A 340 -27.75 8.06 -22.64
N VAL A 341 -26.95 7.24 -21.95
CA VAL A 341 -26.53 5.91 -22.43
C VAL A 341 -27.49 4.83 -21.95
N ILE A 342 -28.06 4.97 -20.76
CA ILE A 342 -28.92 3.98 -20.11
C ILE A 342 -30.40 4.41 -20.18
N ARG A 343 -31.32 3.45 -20.25
CA ARG A 343 -32.77 3.71 -20.43
C ARG A 343 -33.62 2.85 -19.51
N LYS A 344 -34.85 3.29 -19.22
CA LYS A 344 -35.87 2.40 -18.63
C LYS A 344 -36.12 1.20 -19.56
N GLY A 345 -36.27 0.01 -18.98
CA GLY A 345 -36.47 -1.23 -19.73
C GLY A 345 -35.14 -1.90 -20.08
N ASN A 346 -35.06 -2.50 -21.28
CA ASN A 346 -33.92 -3.34 -21.64
C ASN A 346 -32.67 -2.53 -21.98
N ASN A 347 -31.56 -2.90 -21.36
CA ASN A 347 -30.22 -2.39 -21.62
C ASN A 347 -29.27 -3.57 -21.85
N VAL A 348 -28.32 -3.39 -22.76
CA VAL A 348 -27.29 -4.38 -23.09
C VAL A 348 -25.98 -3.93 -22.47
N ILE A 349 -25.39 -4.79 -21.64
CA ILE A 349 -24.06 -4.61 -21.09
C ILE A 349 -23.14 -5.59 -21.82
N THR A 350 -22.06 -5.07 -22.37
CA THR A 350 -21.03 -5.85 -23.07
C THR A 350 -19.69 -5.60 -22.41
N VAL A 351 -18.95 -6.67 -22.10
CA VAL A 351 -17.63 -6.62 -21.50
C VAL A 351 -16.67 -7.34 -22.44
N ARG A 352 -15.60 -6.68 -22.85
CA ARG A 352 -14.45 -7.33 -23.50
C ARG A 352 -13.42 -7.60 -22.41
N ILE A 353 -12.97 -8.85 -22.30
CA ILE A 353 -11.94 -9.25 -21.37
C ILE A 353 -10.68 -9.57 -22.16
N THR A 354 -9.55 -9.02 -21.72
CA THR A 354 -8.22 -9.38 -22.23
C THR A 354 -7.52 -10.26 -21.20
N GLY A 355 -7.30 -11.53 -21.53
CA GLY A 355 -6.54 -12.49 -20.73
C GLY A 355 -5.07 -12.48 -21.13
N ASN A 356 -4.23 -11.94 -20.25
CA ASN A 356 -2.81 -11.74 -20.48
C ASN A 356 -2.01 -13.01 -20.19
N SER A 357 -2.43 -13.81 -19.21
CA SER A 357 -1.63 -14.92 -18.66
C SER A 357 -2.35 -16.27 -18.66
N GLY A 358 -3.44 -16.39 -19.43
CA GLY A 358 -4.23 -17.60 -19.52
C GLY A 358 -5.36 -17.71 -18.50
N ASN A 359 -5.39 -16.92 -17.43
CA ASN A 359 -6.50 -16.99 -16.48
C ASN A 359 -7.40 -15.75 -16.59
N THR A 360 -8.70 -15.96 -16.70
CA THR A 360 -9.70 -14.87 -16.64
C THR A 360 -10.90 -15.29 -15.81
N GLU A 361 -11.46 -14.37 -15.03
CA GLU A 361 -12.51 -14.68 -14.05
C GLU A 361 -13.22 -13.40 -13.61
N PHE A 362 -14.53 -13.49 -13.39
CA PHE A 362 -15.27 -12.54 -12.55
C PHE A 362 -15.24 -13.06 -11.10
N PHE A 363 -14.57 -12.35 -10.20
CA PHE A 363 -14.32 -12.86 -8.84
C PHE A 363 -15.60 -13.02 -7.99
N PRO A 364 -15.76 -14.15 -7.26
CA PRO A 364 -16.88 -14.32 -6.33
C PRO A 364 -16.84 -13.32 -5.17
N ASP A 365 -17.97 -13.16 -4.48
CA ASP A 365 -18.15 -12.32 -3.29
C ASP A 365 -17.73 -10.85 -3.48
N LYS A 366 -17.91 -10.34 -4.70
CA LYS A 366 -17.80 -8.92 -5.04
C LYS A 366 -19.15 -8.38 -5.54
N ALA A 367 -19.32 -7.06 -5.57
CA ALA A 367 -20.59 -6.44 -5.94
C ALA A 367 -20.84 -6.45 -7.46
N TYR A 368 -21.97 -7.02 -7.90
CA TYR A 368 -22.39 -7.10 -9.30
C TYR A 368 -23.76 -6.42 -9.49
N PHE A 369 -23.79 -5.14 -9.86
CA PHE A 369 -25.05 -4.43 -10.09
C PHE A 369 -24.92 -3.25 -11.04
N ILE A 370 -26.04 -2.80 -11.59
CA ILE A 370 -26.16 -1.48 -12.24
C ILE A 370 -27.26 -0.68 -11.56
N GLY A 371 -27.03 0.60 -11.29
CA GLY A 371 -28.05 1.48 -10.75
C GLY A 371 -27.51 2.54 -9.79
N THR A 372 -28.40 3.02 -8.92
CA THR A 372 -28.07 4.03 -7.89
C THR A 372 -27.91 3.35 -6.52
N ASN A 373 -27.47 4.10 -5.52
CA ASN A 373 -27.38 3.59 -4.14
C ASN A 373 -28.72 3.02 -3.62
N ASN A 374 -29.84 3.60 -4.05
CA ASN A 374 -31.17 3.22 -3.57
C ASN A 374 -31.95 2.29 -4.52
N ARG A 375 -31.43 2.07 -5.74
CA ARG A 375 -32.09 1.26 -6.77
C ARG A 375 -31.04 0.52 -7.59
N ARG A 376 -30.78 -0.73 -7.22
CA ARG A 376 -29.78 -1.60 -7.85
C ARG A 376 -30.47 -2.74 -8.61
N VAL A 377 -29.98 -3.04 -9.80
CA VAL A 377 -30.35 -4.24 -10.57
C VAL A 377 -29.15 -5.18 -10.59
N SER A 378 -29.34 -6.41 -10.15
CA SER A 378 -28.26 -7.40 -10.10
C SER A 378 -27.70 -7.71 -11.49
N LEU A 379 -26.38 -7.79 -11.59
CA LEU A 379 -25.67 -8.28 -12.76
C LEU A 379 -25.27 -9.75 -12.62
N ALA A 380 -25.43 -10.35 -11.44
CA ALA A 380 -25.12 -11.76 -11.22
C ALA A 380 -26.07 -12.70 -12.00
N GLY A 381 -25.70 -13.97 -12.10
CA GLY A 381 -26.43 -15.01 -12.82
C GLY A 381 -25.93 -15.16 -14.26
N ASP A 382 -26.81 -15.55 -15.17
CA ASP A 382 -26.41 -15.97 -16.51
C ASP A 382 -25.97 -14.79 -17.39
N TRP A 383 -24.88 -15.03 -18.13
CA TRP A 383 -24.30 -14.19 -19.18
C TRP A 383 -23.98 -15.06 -20.38
N GLN A 384 -23.88 -14.42 -21.55
CA GLN A 384 -23.42 -15.06 -22.77
C GLN A 384 -21.97 -14.68 -23.01
N ALA A 385 -21.10 -15.63 -23.35
CA ALA A 385 -19.69 -15.39 -23.65
C ALA A 385 -19.21 -16.06 -24.93
N LYS A 386 -18.24 -15.43 -25.61
CA LYS A 386 -17.64 -15.97 -26.82
C LYS A 386 -16.15 -15.60 -26.93
N PRO A 387 -15.26 -16.56 -27.27
CA PRO A 387 -13.87 -16.26 -27.61
C PRO A 387 -13.79 -15.38 -28.86
N ALA A 388 -12.93 -14.36 -28.86
CA ALA A 388 -12.75 -13.46 -30.00
C ALA A 388 -11.39 -13.61 -30.69
N ALA A 389 -10.33 -13.84 -29.92
CA ALA A 389 -8.98 -14.09 -30.45
C ALA A 389 -8.11 -14.83 -29.45
N SER A 390 -7.38 -15.84 -29.91
CA SER A 390 -6.35 -16.52 -29.13
C SER A 390 -4.95 -16.04 -29.53
N MET A 391 -4.08 -15.91 -28.54
CA MET A 391 -2.67 -15.57 -28.72
C MET A 391 -1.79 -16.79 -28.37
N PRO A 392 -0.74 -17.07 -29.16
CA PRO A 392 0.11 -18.25 -28.96
C PRO A 392 0.98 -18.16 -27.70
N HIS A 393 1.18 -16.95 -27.17
CA HIS A 393 2.00 -16.65 -26.02
C HIS A 393 1.29 -15.63 -25.14
N ILE A 394 1.57 -15.68 -23.83
CA ILE A 394 1.13 -14.68 -22.85
C ILE A 394 1.57 -13.27 -23.27
N ALA A 395 0.87 -12.26 -22.76
CA ALA A 395 1.31 -10.88 -22.92
C ALA A 395 2.73 -10.72 -22.35
N PRO A 396 3.58 -9.90 -22.99
CA PRO A 396 4.92 -9.65 -22.49
C PRO A 396 4.83 -9.04 -21.08
N VAL A 397 5.69 -9.54 -20.18
CA VAL A 397 5.81 -9.01 -18.83
C VAL A 397 6.60 -7.71 -18.90
N GLN A 398 6.07 -6.65 -18.29
CA GLN A 398 6.78 -5.39 -18.16
C GLN A 398 7.87 -5.53 -17.08
N THR A 399 9.04 -4.98 -17.35
CA THR A 399 10.08 -4.81 -16.34
C THR A 399 9.66 -3.69 -15.39
N PHE A 400 9.37 -4.07 -14.15
CA PHE A 400 9.10 -3.10 -13.09
C PHE A 400 10.42 -2.51 -12.58
N ILE A 401 10.94 -1.51 -13.31
CA ILE A 401 12.21 -0.85 -13.01
C ILE A 401 12.21 -0.31 -11.57
N ARG A 402 11.10 0.28 -11.13
CA ARG A 402 10.94 0.83 -9.77
C ARG A 402 11.05 -0.21 -8.65
N TRP A 403 10.84 -1.49 -8.93
CA TRP A 403 10.96 -2.56 -7.94
C TRP A 403 12.40 -3.07 -7.81
N LYS A 404 13.32 -2.60 -8.65
CA LYS A 404 14.70 -3.04 -8.60
C LYS A 404 15.38 -2.50 -7.33
N PRO A 405 16.36 -3.23 -6.79
CA PRO A 405 16.94 -2.89 -5.49
C PRO A 405 17.51 -1.47 -5.46
N THR A 406 17.43 -0.82 -4.30
CA THR A 406 17.99 0.51 -3.99
C THR A 406 17.32 1.73 -4.62
N GLY A 407 16.64 1.59 -5.77
CA GLY A 407 16.16 2.74 -6.54
C GLY A 407 15.22 3.67 -5.77
N LEU A 408 14.31 3.11 -4.98
CA LEU A 408 13.31 3.87 -4.22
C LEU A 408 13.93 4.50 -2.98
N TYR A 409 14.82 3.80 -2.27
CA TYR A 409 15.56 4.39 -1.15
C TYR A 409 16.22 5.70 -1.55
N ASN A 410 16.97 5.67 -2.65
CA ASN A 410 17.75 6.80 -3.11
C ASN A 410 16.90 8.02 -3.48
N ALA A 411 15.71 7.80 -4.06
CA ALA A 411 14.87 8.87 -4.60
C ALA A 411 13.75 9.31 -3.66
N MET A 412 13.20 8.39 -2.85
CA MET A 412 12.02 8.64 -2.03
C MET A 412 12.32 8.72 -0.54
N ILE A 413 13.33 8.02 -0.02
CA ILE A 413 13.63 7.97 1.43
C ILE A 413 14.80 8.86 1.80
N ALA A 414 15.96 8.67 1.15
CA ALA A 414 17.20 9.38 1.44
C ALA A 414 17.03 10.91 1.46
N PRO A 415 16.24 11.54 0.58
CA PRO A 415 16.02 12.99 0.63
C PRO A 415 15.26 13.49 1.87
N LEU A 416 14.48 12.61 2.51
CA LEU A 416 13.65 12.96 3.68
C LEU A 416 14.42 12.86 5.00
N THR A 417 15.59 12.19 5.01
CA THR A 417 16.39 11.85 6.20
C THR A 417 16.85 13.05 7.04
N ARG A 418 16.66 14.27 6.54
CA ARG A 418 17.02 15.51 7.22
C ARG A 418 15.89 16.03 8.13
N PHE A 419 14.66 15.59 7.94
CA PHE A 419 13.50 16.11 8.66
C PHE A 419 13.15 15.18 9.82
N PRO A 420 13.13 15.68 11.06
CA PRO A 420 12.85 14.84 12.22
C PRO A 420 11.43 14.28 12.20
N LEU A 421 11.28 13.08 12.75
CA LEU A 421 10.02 12.33 12.77
C LEU A 421 9.64 11.92 14.19
N SER A 422 8.34 11.77 14.42
CA SER A 422 7.75 11.13 15.60
C SER A 422 7.76 9.59 15.51
N GLY A 423 7.75 9.03 14.29
CA GLY A 423 7.84 7.58 14.07
C GLY A 423 7.74 7.20 12.59
N VAL A 424 7.98 5.92 12.32
CA VAL A 424 7.90 5.30 10.99
C VAL A 424 6.87 4.18 11.00
N ILE A 425 5.98 4.15 10.01
CA ILE A 425 5.07 3.03 9.77
C ILE A 425 5.52 2.29 8.52
N TRP A 426 5.73 0.99 8.65
CA TRP A 426 6.15 0.11 7.56
C TRP A 426 5.08 -0.93 7.28
N TYR A 427 4.44 -0.86 6.11
CA TYR A 427 3.49 -1.87 5.67
C TYR A 427 3.90 -2.44 4.30
N GLN A 428 4.67 -3.52 4.37
CA GLN A 428 5.22 -4.21 3.22
C GLN A 428 5.45 -5.68 3.55
N GLY A 429 5.40 -6.51 2.51
CA GLY A 429 5.85 -7.89 2.58
C GLY A 429 5.31 -8.74 1.44
N GLU A 430 4.18 -8.37 0.84
CA GLU A 430 3.49 -9.22 -0.13
C GLU A 430 4.37 -9.53 -1.36
N SER A 431 5.24 -8.60 -1.76
CA SER A 431 6.20 -8.83 -2.85
C SER A 431 7.42 -9.69 -2.48
N ASN A 432 7.63 -9.98 -1.19
CA ASN A 432 8.66 -10.89 -0.69
C ASN A 432 8.06 -12.20 -0.16
N ALA A 433 6.74 -12.38 -0.21
CA ALA A 433 6.07 -13.55 0.37
C ALA A 433 6.44 -14.87 -0.31
N ASP A 434 6.85 -14.86 -1.58
CA ASP A 434 7.31 -16.06 -2.30
C ASP A 434 8.74 -16.50 -1.88
N THR A 435 9.50 -15.57 -1.27
CA THR A 435 10.88 -15.78 -0.79
C THR A 435 11.06 -15.06 0.55
N PRO A 436 10.43 -15.56 1.63
CA PRO A 436 10.43 -14.90 2.94
C PRO A 436 11.79 -14.94 3.64
N ASP A 437 12.71 -15.81 3.18
CA ASP A 437 14.07 -15.94 3.71
C ASP A 437 14.76 -14.58 3.84
N HIS A 438 15.43 -14.37 4.97
CA HIS A 438 16.19 -13.16 5.30
C HIS A 438 15.38 -11.85 5.41
N TYR A 439 14.05 -11.90 5.35
CA TYR A 439 13.24 -10.69 5.46
C TYR A 439 13.44 -9.97 6.79
N ALA A 440 13.55 -10.70 7.91
CA ALA A 440 13.82 -10.10 9.21
C ALA A 440 15.18 -9.39 9.25
N ASP A 441 16.23 -10.03 8.71
CA ASP A 441 17.59 -9.47 8.66
C ASP A 441 17.63 -8.18 7.82
N MET A 442 16.95 -8.18 6.66
CA MET A 442 16.83 -7.02 5.79
C MET A 442 16.06 -5.87 6.47
N LEU A 443 14.93 -6.17 7.09
CA LEU A 443 14.10 -5.17 7.77
C LEU A 443 14.82 -4.55 8.97
N THR A 444 15.44 -5.37 9.83
CA THR A 444 16.24 -4.90 10.96
C THR A 444 17.39 -3.99 10.51
N SER A 445 18.14 -4.42 9.48
CA SER A 445 19.24 -3.63 8.92
C SER A 445 18.76 -2.30 8.31
N MET A 446 17.59 -2.32 7.67
CA MET A 446 16.96 -1.11 7.12
C MET A 446 16.55 -0.14 8.22
N MET A 447 15.90 -0.63 9.29
CA MET A 447 15.51 0.18 10.45
C MET A 447 16.71 0.87 11.10
N ASP A 448 17.79 0.13 11.36
CA ASP A 448 19.03 0.67 11.93
C ASP A 448 19.67 1.72 11.03
N HIS A 449 19.71 1.43 9.73
CA HIS A 449 20.22 2.38 8.77
C HIS A 449 19.41 3.67 8.75
N TRP A 450 18.08 3.58 8.70
CA TRP A 450 17.20 4.75 8.70
C TRP A 450 17.37 5.56 10.00
N ARG A 451 17.37 4.91 11.16
CA ARG A 451 17.68 5.57 12.46
C ARG A 451 18.99 6.34 12.41
N ALA A 452 20.04 5.76 11.80
CA ALA A 452 21.34 6.40 11.65
C ALA A 452 21.28 7.61 10.70
N GLN A 453 20.60 7.50 9.55
CA GLN A 453 20.46 8.61 8.59
C GLN A 453 19.67 9.79 9.17
N TRP A 454 18.58 9.50 9.90
CA TRP A 454 17.80 10.49 10.63
C TRP A 454 18.50 11.03 11.89
N GLN A 455 19.56 10.37 12.35
CA GLN A 455 20.23 10.65 13.63
C GLN A 455 19.27 10.55 14.82
N GLN A 456 18.31 9.62 14.74
CA GLN A 456 17.30 9.34 15.76
C GLN A 456 17.41 7.86 16.18
N PRO A 457 18.36 7.48 17.06
CA PRO A 457 18.60 6.07 17.42
C PRO A 457 17.40 5.40 18.12
N ALA A 458 16.50 6.18 18.72
CA ALA A 458 15.28 5.70 19.35
C ALA A 458 14.02 5.92 18.49
N LEU A 459 14.16 6.20 17.18
CA LEU A 459 13.02 6.41 16.29
C LEU A 459 12.11 5.16 16.30
N PRO A 460 10.83 5.30 16.69
CA PRO A 460 9.89 4.19 16.71
C PRO A 460 9.57 3.65 15.31
N PHE A 461 9.51 2.33 15.17
CA PHE A 461 9.04 1.65 13.96
C PHE A 461 7.81 0.79 14.27
N PHE A 462 6.73 0.98 13.50
CA PHE A 462 5.53 0.17 13.58
C PHE A 462 5.42 -0.70 12.32
N ILE A 463 5.61 -2.00 12.48
CA ILE A 463 5.65 -2.99 11.40
C ILE A 463 4.25 -3.60 11.28
N VAL A 464 3.57 -3.34 10.16
CA VAL A 464 2.27 -3.95 9.89
C VAL A 464 2.46 -5.36 9.36
N GLN A 465 2.04 -6.34 10.15
CA GLN A 465 2.06 -7.74 9.74
C GLN A 465 1.14 -7.94 8.52
N LEU A 466 1.46 -8.87 7.62
CA LEU A 466 0.58 -9.18 6.51
C LEU A 466 -0.79 -9.69 6.99
N ALA A 467 -1.86 -9.16 6.41
CA ALA A 467 -3.23 -9.58 6.71
C ALA A 467 -3.52 -11.00 6.17
N ASN A 468 -4.65 -11.60 6.55
CA ASN A 468 -5.09 -12.87 5.97
C ASN A 468 -5.47 -12.73 4.49
N TYR A 469 -5.02 -13.66 3.67
CA TYR A 469 -5.23 -13.64 2.22
C TYR A 469 -5.34 -15.07 1.65
N MET A 470 -6.05 -15.22 0.52
CA MET A 470 -6.38 -16.50 -0.13
C MET A 470 -7.43 -17.34 0.62
N THR A 471 -7.86 -18.44 0.00
CA THR A 471 -8.89 -19.33 0.58
C THR A 471 -8.39 -19.96 1.88
N PRO A 472 -9.24 -20.05 2.94
CA PRO A 472 -8.89 -20.75 4.17
C PRO A 472 -8.46 -22.20 3.88
N GLN A 473 -7.37 -22.61 4.52
CA GLN A 473 -6.87 -23.98 4.40
C GLN A 473 -7.65 -24.91 5.33
N VAL A 474 -8.03 -26.09 4.84
CA VAL A 474 -8.83 -27.07 5.59
C VAL A 474 -7.96 -28.05 6.40
N SER A 475 -6.66 -28.10 6.11
CA SER A 475 -5.66 -28.94 6.78
C SER A 475 -4.38 -28.15 7.05
N PRO A 476 -3.58 -28.52 8.07
CA PRO A 476 -2.28 -27.91 8.31
C PRO A 476 -1.36 -28.12 7.09
N GLN A 477 -0.64 -27.08 6.70
CA GLN A 477 0.33 -27.12 5.61
C GLN A 477 1.38 -26.01 5.79
N GLU A 478 2.46 -26.11 5.02
CA GLU A 478 3.43 -25.03 4.91
C GLU A 478 2.80 -23.81 4.22
N SER A 479 3.29 -22.62 4.59
CA SER A 479 2.78 -21.34 4.11
C SER A 479 3.91 -20.32 4.15
N GLN A 480 4.37 -19.90 2.97
CA GLN A 480 5.39 -18.86 2.86
C GLN A 480 4.85 -17.50 3.33
N TRP A 481 3.53 -17.28 3.22
CA TRP A 481 2.87 -16.11 3.77
C TRP A 481 2.93 -16.07 5.31
N ALA A 482 2.70 -17.21 5.97
CA ALA A 482 2.84 -17.33 7.42
C ALA A 482 4.31 -17.23 7.85
N GLU A 483 5.24 -17.79 7.06
CA GLU A 483 6.67 -17.64 7.28
C GLU A 483 7.11 -16.17 7.19
N LEU A 484 6.62 -15.42 6.21
CA LEU A 484 6.87 -13.98 6.13
C LEU A 484 6.30 -13.23 7.34
N ARG A 485 5.09 -13.58 7.81
CA ARG A 485 4.56 -12.99 9.06
C ARG A 485 5.46 -13.27 10.26
N ALA A 486 6.06 -14.46 10.33
CA ALA A 486 7.02 -14.82 11.37
C ALA A 486 8.31 -13.99 11.23
N GLN A 487 8.78 -13.71 10.02
CA GLN A 487 9.91 -12.81 9.78
C GLN A 487 9.60 -11.36 10.18
N GLN A 488 8.38 -10.88 9.93
CA GLN A 488 7.92 -9.56 10.40
C GLN A 488 7.89 -9.49 11.93
N ALA A 489 7.39 -10.54 12.59
CA ALA A 489 7.39 -10.65 14.05
C ALA A 489 8.82 -10.72 14.61
N LEU A 490 9.73 -11.45 13.95
CA LEU A 490 11.13 -11.52 14.34
C LEU A 490 11.82 -10.15 14.22
N ALA A 491 11.58 -9.39 13.15
CA ALA A 491 12.09 -8.03 13.01
C ALA A 491 11.53 -7.07 14.08
N ALA A 492 10.28 -7.28 14.51
CA ALA A 492 9.65 -6.47 15.56
C ALA A 492 10.24 -6.70 16.96
N GLN A 493 11.03 -7.77 17.17
CA GLN A 493 11.80 -7.94 18.42
C GLN A 493 12.98 -6.97 18.52
N HIS A 494 13.30 -6.24 17.45
CA HIS A 494 14.34 -5.23 17.47
C HIS A 494 13.95 -4.03 18.34
N ASP A 495 14.94 -3.36 18.94
CA ASP A 495 14.70 -2.24 19.86
C ASP A 495 13.81 -1.16 19.22
N ASN A 496 12.84 -0.63 19.97
CA ASN A 496 11.87 0.39 19.53
C ASN A 496 11.15 0.03 18.21
N ALA A 497 10.84 -1.26 18.03
CA ALA A 497 9.95 -1.75 16.99
C ALA A 497 8.72 -2.43 17.62
N TRP A 498 7.58 -2.35 16.93
CA TRP A 498 6.32 -2.96 17.36
C TRP A 498 5.66 -3.68 16.19
N LEU A 499 5.01 -4.82 16.46
CA LEU A 499 4.25 -5.56 15.46
C LEU A 499 2.77 -5.18 15.55
N VAL A 500 2.19 -4.73 14.43
CA VAL A 500 0.74 -4.57 14.30
C VAL A 500 0.16 -5.82 13.65
N THR A 501 -0.49 -6.67 14.44
CA THR A 501 -1.15 -7.89 13.96
C THR A 501 -2.44 -7.55 13.20
N THR A 502 -2.62 -8.13 12.00
CA THR A 502 -3.76 -7.83 11.10
C THR A 502 -4.40 -9.08 10.47
N ILE A 503 -4.18 -10.27 11.03
CA ILE A 503 -4.71 -11.54 10.48
C ILE A 503 -6.24 -11.65 10.46
N ASP A 504 -6.94 -10.69 11.05
CA ASP A 504 -8.38 -10.55 11.10
C ASP A 504 -8.91 -9.38 10.23
N ALA A 505 -8.02 -8.57 9.66
CA ALA A 505 -8.35 -7.38 8.86
C ALA A 505 -8.09 -7.58 7.35
N GLY A 506 -7.99 -8.83 6.90
CA GLY A 506 -7.75 -9.22 5.51
C GLY A 506 -8.99 -9.77 4.79
N GLU A 507 -8.80 -10.14 3.51
CA GLU A 507 -9.84 -10.71 2.66
C GLU A 507 -9.32 -11.95 1.93
N TYR A 508 -10.12 -13.02 1.89
CA TYR A 508 -9.70 -14.26 1.22
C TYR A 508 -9.52 -14.09 -0.30
N ASN A 509 -10.22 -13.14 -0.91
CA ASN A 509 -10.26 -12.94 -2.36
C ASN A 509 -9.62 -11.63 -2.83
N ASP A 510 -9.09 -10.81 -1.93
CA ASP A 510 -8.40 -9.56 -2.29
C ASP A 510 -7.17 -9.34 -1.43
N ILE A 511 -6.04 -9.10 -2.10
CA ILE A 511 -4.77 -8.82 -1.41
C ILE A 511 -4.77 -7.40 -0.81
N HIS A 512 -5.72 -6.56 -1.24
CA HIS A 512 -5.92 -5.21 -0.75
C HIS A 512 -7.23 -5.14 0.05
N PRO A 513 -7.26 -5.62 1.30
CA PRO A 513 -8.48 -5.65 2.10
C PRO A 513 -9.02 -4.24 2.32
N VAL A 514 -10.35 -4.13 2.37
CA VAL A 514 -11.05 -2.86 2.51
C VAL A 514 -10.94 -2.29 3.92
N ASP A 515 -10.79 -3.13 4.96
CA ASP A 515 -10.75 -2.69 6.35
C ASP A 515 -9.41 -2.05 6.75
N LYS A 516 -9.19 -0.85 6.24
CA LYS A 516 -8.02 -0.01 6.56
C LYS A 516 -8.18 0.71 7.89
N GLN A 517 -9.41 0.82 8.39
CA GLN A 517 -9.70 1.51 9.63
C GLN A 517 -9.12 0.76 10.83
N VAL A 518 -9.35 -0.56 10.92
CA VAL A 518 -8.78 -1.39 12.00
C VAL A 518 -7.26 -1.27 12.02
N VAL A 519 -6.60 -1.36 10.87
CA VAL A 519 -5.14 -1.25 10.78
C VAL A 519 -4.64 0.12 11.27
N GLY A 520 -5.26 1.21 10.81
CA GLY A 520 -4.88 2.57 11.23
C GLY A 520 -5.12 2.84 12.72
N GLU A 521 -6.21 2.32 13.29
CA GLU A 521 -6.52 2.48 14.72
C GLU A 521 -5.54 1.70 15.61
N ARG A 522 -5.16 0.47 15.22
CA ARG A 522 -4.13 -0.31 15.92
C ARG A 522 -2.76 0.38 15.90
N LEU A 523 -2.36 0.89 14.74
CA LEU A 523 -1.15 1.71 14.60
C LEU A 523 -1.16 2.91 15.53
N ALA A 524 -2.29 3.60 15.65
CA ALA A 524 -2.42 4.78 16.49
C ALA A 524 -2.31 4.42 17.98
N LEU A 525 -2.84 3.27 18.41
CA LEU A 525 -2.70 2.78 19.78
C LEU A 525 -1.25 2.43 20.12
N GLN A 526 -0.51 1.80 19.19
CA GLN A 526 0.93 1.57 19.39
C GLN A 526 1.72 2.87 19.43
N ALA A 527 1.43 3.84 18.55
CA ALA A 527 2.05 5.15 18.63
C ALA A 527 1.72 5.88 19.94
N ARG A 528 0.52 5.69 20.49
CA ARG A 528 0.14 6.19 21.82
C ARG A 528 1.02 5.68 22.93
N ALA A 529 1.24 4.37 22.99
CA ALA A 529 2.15 3.76 23.95
C ALA A 529 3.60 4.19 23.70
N ALA A 530 4.10 4.06 22.48
CA ALA A 530 5.51 4.25 22.15
C ALA A 530 5.97 5.71 22.19
N VAL A 531 5.22 6.63 21.56
CA VAL A 531 5.63 8.04 21.39
C VAL A 531 5.22 8.89 22.58
N TYR A 532 4.00 8.67 23.09
CA TYR A 532 3.43 9.52 24.13
C TYR A 532 3.46 8.88 25.52
N GLN A 533 3.89 7.62 25.63
CA GLN A 533 3.98 6.88 26.89
C GLN A 533 2.62 6.78 27.60
N ASP A 534 1.54 6.72 26.81
CA ASP A 534 0.20 6.51 27.33
C ASP A 534 0.04 5.05 27.79
N GLU A 535 -0.70 4.82 28.88
CA GLU A 535 -1.18 3.49 29.26
C GLU A 535 -2.46 3.17 28.45
N VAL A 536 -2.32 2.39 27.38
CA VAL A 536 -3.41 1.97 26.47
C VAL A 536 -3.37 0.47 26.23
N ASN A 537 -4.33 -0.06 25.45
CA ASN A 537 -4.20 -1.39 24.86
C ASN A 537 -3.56 -1.26 23.47
N GLU A 538 -2.29 -1.63 23.36
CA GLU A 538 -1.45 -1.47 22.17
C GLU A 538 -1.14 -2.78 21.43
N SER A 539 -1.53 -3.94 21.97
CA SER A 539 -1.26 -5.25 21.38
C SER A 539 -2.31 -6.28 21.76
N GLY A 540 -2.38 -7.37 21.00
CA GLY A 540 -3.21 -8.51 21.38
C GLY A 540 -2.62 -9.33 22.52
N PRO A 541 -3.22 -10.50 22.84
CA PRO A 541 -2.63 -11.42 23.79
C PRO A 541 -1.21 -11.82 23.37
N ASP A 542 -0.31 -11.94 24.36
CA ASP A 542 1.09 -12.35 24.15
C ASP A 542 1.37 -13.71 24.77
N VAL A 543 2.31 -14.45 24.19
CA VAL A 543 2.77 -15.71 24.75
C VAL A 543 3.83 -15.43 25.81
N THR A 544 3.58 -15.83 27.06
CA THR A 544 4.57 -15.67 28.15
C THR A 544 5.40 -16.92 28.38
N ASN A 545 4.87 -18.10 28.05
CA ASN A 545 5.59 -19.37 28.18
C ASN A 545 5.03 -20.43 27.24
N ILE A 546 5.91 -21.26 26.68
CA ILE A 546 5.56 -22.50 25.97
C ILE A 546 6.42 -23.60 26.56
N GLU A 547 5.80 -24.65 27.08
CA GLU A 547 6.55 -25.75 27.69
C GLU A 547 5.94 -27.12 27.41
N LEU A 548 6.78 -28.15 27.41
CA LEU A 548 6.36 -29.53 27.28
C LEU A 548 6.10 -30.14 28.66
N GLN A 549 4.86 -30.55 28.91
CA GLN A 549 4.46 -31.30 30.11
C GLN A 549 4.09 -32.74 29.73
N GLY A 550 5.08 -33.63 29.79
CA GLY A 550 4.92 -35.02 29.32
C GLY A 550 4.74 -35.06 27.81
N LYS A 551 3.52 -35.40 27.34
CA LYS A 551 3.15 -35.39 25.91
C LYS A 551 2.33 -34.17 25.50
N ASN A 552 2.00 -33.31 26.45
CA ASN A 552 1.17 -32.13 26.22
C ASN A 552 2.06 -30.91 26.05
N VAL A 553 1.68 -29.99 25.15
CA VAL A 553 2.28 -28.66 25.08
C VAL A 553 1.38 -27.71 25.84
N VAL A 554 1.95 -26.98 26.79
CA VAL A 554 1.22 -25.98 27.59
C VAL A 554 1.68 -24.59 27.18
N ILE A 555 0.76 -23.79 26.68
CA ILE A 555 0.99 -22.41 26.28
C ILE A 555 0.32 -21.50 27.31
N THR A 556 1.08 -20.61 27.92
CA THR A 556 0.56 -19.60 28.86
C THR A 556 0.56 -18.25 28.18
N LEU A 557 -0.61 -17.59 28.18
CA LEU A 557 -0.76 -16.25 27.63
C LEU A 557 -0.87 -15.18 28.71
N ASN A 558 -0.49 -13.96 28.34
CA ASN A 558 -0.74 -12.78 29.14
C ASN A 558 -2.23 -12.37 29.04
N ASP A 559 -2.92 -12.28 30.19
CA ASP A 559 -4.36 -11.99 30.27
C ASP A 559 -4.65 -10.54 30.68
N ARG A 560 -3.72 -9.59 30.43
CA ARG A 560 -3.87 -8.18 30.85
C ARG A 560 -5.16 -7.52 30.34
N GLN A 561 -5.62 -7.92 29.15
CA GLN A 561 -6.71 -7.30 28.40
C GLN A 561 -7.99 -8.15 28.37
N GLY A 562 -8.06 -9.26 29.12
CA GLY A 562 -9.21 -10.16 29.14
C GLY A 562 -9.28 -11.09 27.91
N LEU A 563 -8.75 -12.29 28.05
CA LEU A 563 -8.57 -13.28 27.02
C LEU A 563 -9.89 -13.92 26.57
N ARG A 564 -10.20 -13.81 25.29
CA ARG A 564 -11.38 -14.38 24.64
C ARG A 564 -10.99 -15.50 23.69
N GLN A 565 -11.85 -16.52 23.67
CA GLN A 565 -11.77 -17.59 22.69
C GLN A 565 -12.93 -17.45 21.71
N VAL A 566 -12.62 -17.24 20.44
CA VAL A 566 -13.58 -17.17 19.35
C VAL A 566 -14.03 -18.59 19.02
N ASN A 567 -15.33 -18.77 18.81
CA ASN A 567 -15.90 -20.08 18.49
C ASN A 567 -15.61 -20.43 17.03
N THR A 568 -14.58 -21.24 16.80
CA THR A 568 -14.14 -21.69 15.48
C THR A 568 -14.12 -23.22 15.40
N PRO A 569 -14.27 -23.83 14.20
CA PRO A 569 -14.21 -25.29 14.06
C PRO A 569 -12.88 -25.91 14.47
N GLN A 570 -11.79 -25.15 14.37
CA GLN A 570 -10.44 -25.51 14.79
C GLN A 570 -9.87 -24.40 15.68
N SER A 571 -9.02 -24.74 16.64
CA SER A 571 -8.40 -23.78 17.56
C SER A 571 -7.32 -22.90 16.90
N GLY A 572 -6.85 -23.26 15.71
CA GLY A 572 -5.72 -22.61 15.06
C GLY A 572 -4.35 -23.15 15.50
N PHE A 573 -4.30 -24.03 16.51
CA PHE A 573 -3.07 -24.69 16.94
C PHE A 573 -2.78 -25.96 16.15
N THR A 574 -1.51 -26.17 15.79
CA THR A 574 -1.03 -27.43 15.22
C THR A 574 0.22 -27.92 15.94
N LEU A 575 0.38 -29.24 16.00
CA LEU A 575 1.54 -29.92 16.60
C LEU A 575 2.20 -30.82 15.56
N ALA A 576 3.53 -30.87 15.58
CA ALA A 576 4.31 -31.84 14.82
C ALA A 576 5.30 -32.57 15.73
N GLY A 577 5.56 -33.84 15.41
CA GLY A 577 6.64 -34.62 15.99
C GLY A 577 7.94 -34.49 15.20
N LYS A 578 8.87 -35.42 15.41
CA LYS A 578 10.15 -35.47 14.66
C LYS A 578 10.01 -35.77 13.18
N ASP A 579 8.84 -36.25 12.75
CA ASP A 579 8.51 -36.49 11.34
C ASP A 579 8.16 -35.21 10.58
N GLY A 580 7.94 -34.10 11.28
CA GLY A 580 7.55 -32.81 10.70
C GLY A 580 6.11 -32.79 10.19
N GLN A 581 5.29 -33.80 10.50
CA GLN A 581 3.88 -33.82 10.08
C GLN A 581 3.01 -33.05 11.06
N PHE A 582 2.36 -31.99 10.59
CA PHE A 582 1.48 -31.15 11.41
C PHE A 582 0.04 -31.69 11.49
N PHE A 583 -0.48 -31.72 12.71
CA PHE A 583 -1.86 -32.09 13.00
C PHE A 583 -2.56 -30.99 13.79
N TRP A 584 -3.86 -30.77 13.56
CA TRP A 584 -4.68 -29.89 14.40
C TRP A 584 -4.66 -30.38 15.85
N ALA A 585 -4.32 -29.51 16.79
CA ALA A 585 -4.25 -29.88 18.19
C ALA A 585 -5.65 -29.94 18.83
N GLU A 586 -5.88 -30.95 19.66
CA GLU A 586 -6.95 -30.93 20.65
C GLU A 586 -6.55 -29.96 21.76
N VAL A 587 -7.45 -29.01 22.10
CA VAL A 587 -7.14 -27.89 23.00
C VAL A 587 -8.07 -27.88 24.19
N THR A 588 -7.50 -27.93 25.38
CA THR A 588 -8.20 -27.64 26.64
C THR A 588 -7.71 -26.31 27.19
N ARG A 589 -8.63 -25.38 27.45
CA ARG A 589 -8.32 -24.09 28.08
C ARG A 589 -8.55 -24.16 29.58
N ASP A 590 -7.57 -23.72 30.36
CA ASP A 590 -7.67 -23.51 31.81
C ASP A 590 -7.17 -22.10 32.16
N GLY A 591 -8.09 -21.16 32.40
CA GLY A 591 -7.76 -19.75 32.60
C GLY A 591 -7.04 -19.14 31.38
N ASN A 592 -5.77 -18.75 31.57
CA ASN A 592 -4.87 -18.22 30.56
C ASN A 592 -3.93 -19.28 29.94
N GLN A 593 -4.11 -20.56 30.29
CA GLN A 593 -3.35 -21.67 29.75
C GLN A 593 -4.13 -22.44 28.68
N PHE A 594 -3.42 -22.85 27.63
CA PHE A 594 -3.90 -23.71 26.57
C PHE A 594 -3.06 -24.99 26.56
N ILE A 595 -3.72 -26.11 26.86
CA ILE A 595 -3.12 -27.43 26.93
C ILE A 595 -3.43 -28.15 25.62
N LEU A 596 -2.39 -28.44 24.86
CA LEU A 596 -2.46 -29.00 23.51
C LEU A 596 -2.02 -30.45 23.50
N SER A 597 -2.73 -31.29 22.76
CA SER A 597 -2.32 -32.68 22.50
C SER A 597 -2.84 -33.18 21.16
N HIS A 598 -2.27 -34.26 20.64
CA HIS A 598 -2.83 -34.99 19.49
C HIS A 598 -2.48 -36.48 19.58
N PRO A 599 -3.39 -37.43 19.25
CA PRO A 599 -3.12 -38.87 19.37
C PRO A 599 -1.91 -39.36 18.57
N GLU A 600 -1.69 -38.79 17.38
CA GLU A 600 -0.58 -39.16 16.49
C GLU A 600 0.75 -38.48 16.88
N VAL A 601 0.72 -37.47 17.76
CA VAL A 601 1.92 -36.71 18.17
C VAL A 601 2.27 -37.05 19.61
N SER A 602 2.98 -38.16 19.81
CA SER A 602 3.37 -38.64 21.15
C SER A 602 4.56 -37.88 21.76
N THR A 603 5.41 -37.30 20.93
CA THR A 603 6.56 -36.47 21.32
C THR A 603 6.55 -35.19 20.50
N PRO A 604 5.81 -34.15 20.92
CA PRO A 604 5.77 -32.86 20.23
C PRO A 604 7.17 -32.25 20.14
N VAL A 605 7.51 -31.74 18.96
CA VAL A 605 8.75 -31.01 18.67
C VAL A 605 8.46 -29.59 18.25
N THR A 606 7.38 -29.37 17.50
CA THR A 606 7.01 -28.03 17.01
C THR A 606 5.55 -27.76 17.32
N VAL A 607 5.26 -26.53 17.72
CA VAL A 607 3.90 -26.01 17.83
C VAL A 607 3.75 -24.76 16.96
N ARG A 608 2.63 -24.66 16.26
CA ARG A 608 2.25 -23.47 15.49
C ARG A 608 0.89 -22.95 15.93
N TYR A 609 0.69 -21.64 15.80
CA TYR A 609 -0.61 -21.00 15.92
C TYR A 609 -0.87 -20.12 14.70
N ALA A 610 -2.08 -20.22 14.13
CA ALA A 610 -2.54 -19.42 13.00
C ALA A 610 -1.57 -19.43 11.78
N TRP A 611 -0.96 -20.58 11.50
CA TRP A 611 0.04 -20.75 10.44
C TRP A 611 -0.59 -21.15 9.10
N ALA A 612 -1.08 -20.15 8.36
CA ALA A 612 -1.55 -20.26 6.97
C ALA A 612 -1.69 -18.87 6.34
N ASP A 613 -1.83 -18.81 5.01
CA ASP A 613 -2.09 -17.56 4.28
C ASP A 613 -3.38 -16.88 4.81
N ASN A 614 -4.44 -17.68 4.95
CA ASN A 614 -5.69 -17.32 5.60
C ASN A 614 -5.97 -18.26 6.78
N PRO A 615 -5.45 -17.92 7.98
CA PRO A 615 -5.48 -18.82 9.11
C PRO A 615 -6.82 -18.77 9.85
N VAL A 616 -7.15 -19.90 10.47
CA VAL A 616 -8.10 -19.90 11.58
C VAL A 616 -7.39 -19.35 12.80
N TYR A 617 -7.89 -18.25 13.36
CA TYR A 617 -7.48 -17.72 14.66
C TYR A 617 -8.63 -17.88 15.64
N SER A 618 -8.34 -18.31 16.87
CA SER A 618 -9.36 -18.54 17.90
C SER A 618 -9.13 -17.74 19.17
N ILE A 619 -8.04 -16.96 19.25
CA ILE A 619 -7.64 -16.26 20.46
C ILE A 619 -7.57 -14.77 20.18
N THR A 620 -8.27 -14.00 21.01
CA THR A 620 -8.32 -12.53 20.99
C THR A 620 -8.31 -11.99 22.41
N ASP A 621 -8.08 -10.69 22.58
CA ASP A 621 -8.38 -10.01 23.85
C ASP A 621 -9.86 -9.52 23.91
N ALA A 622 -10.20 -8.68 24.90
CA ALA A 622 -11.54 -8.15 25.05
C ALA A 622 -11.93 -7.10 24.01
N ASP A 623 -10.94 -6.45 23.39
CA ASP A 623 -11.10 -5.43 22.37
C ASP A 623 -11.07 -6.02 20.95
N GLY A 624 -10.81 -7.33 20.84
CA GLY A 624 -10.82 -8.09 19.59
C GLY A 624 -9.47 -8.19 18.90
N TRP A 625 -8.36 -7.79 19.54
CA TRP A 625 -7.02 -7.97 18.97
C TRP A 625 -6.64 -9.44 18.96
N PRO A 626 -6.23 -9.98 17.81
CA PRO A 626 -5.83 -11.37 17.73
C PRO A 626 -4.46 -11.63 18.39
N LEU A 627 -4.27 -12.85 18.89
CA LEU A 627 -2.95 -13.40 19.15
C LEU A 627 -2.18 -13.48 17.81
N ALA A 628 -0.95 -12.98 17.76
CA ALA A 628 -0.12 -13.06 16.57
C ALA A 628 0.20 -14.52 16.20
N PRO A 629 0.28 -14.85 14.89
CA PRO A 629 0.78 -16.15 14.44
C PRO A 629 2.21 -16.41 14.90
N PHE A 630 2.52 -17.66 15.19
CA PHE A 630 3.89 -18.06 15.52
C PHE A 630 4.16 -19.54 15.19
N GLU A 631 5.44 -19.86 15.11
CA GLU A 631 5.99 -21.20 15.21
C GLU A 631 7.01 -21.23 16.35
N TYR A 632 7.02 -22.32 17.13
CA TYR A 632 7.95 -22.52 18.23
C TYR A 632 8.55 -23.94 18.20
N ASP A 633 9.88 -24.03 18.26
CA ASP A 633 10.62 -25.28 18.41
C ASP A 633 10.82 -25.61 19.88
N LEU A 634 10.14 -26.65 20.36
CA LEU A 634 10.16 -27.12 21.74
C LEU A 634 11.52 -27.72 22.16
N ASN A 635 12.43 -27.99 21.21
CA ASN A 635 13.79 -28.42 21.52
C ASN A 635 14.78 -27.26 21.63
N ASN A 636 14.39 -26.06 21.19
CA ASN A 636 15.26 -24.90 21.18
C ASN A 636 15.03 -24.01 22.42
N ASN A 637 15.67 -24.36 23.53
CA ASN A 637 15.58 -23.61 24.79
C ASN A 637 16.16 -22.18 24.72
N SER A 638 16.74 -21.76 23.59
CA SER A 638 17.17 -20.37 23.37
C SER A 638 16.17 -19.51 22.59
N GLN A 639 15.07 -20.09 22.10
CA GLN A 639 14.02 -19.33 21.44
C GLN A 639 13.17 -18.62 22.51
N GLU A 640 13.14 -17.29 22.46
CA GLU A 640 12.22 -16.49 23.28
C GLU A 640 10.77 -16.77 22.90
N ALA A 641 9.85 -16.57 23.86
CA ALA A 641 8.44 -16.74 23.58
C ALA A 641 7.97 -15.69 22.55
N PRO A 642 7.08 -16.05 21.61
CA PRO A 642 6.53 -15.09 20.66
C PRO A 642 5.83 -13.91 21.36
N SER A 643 6.27 -12.68 21.08
CA SER A 643 5.68 -11.43 21.58
C SER A 643 5.29 -10.50 20.44
N GLN A 644 4.26 -9.67 20.67
CA GLN A 644 3.80 -8.64 19.74
C GLN A 644 4.46 -7.27 20.00
#